data_AF-A0A4S9X9Q7-F1
#
_entry.id   AF-A0A4S9X9Q7-F1
#
_cell.length_a   1.000
_cell.length_b   1.000
_cell.length_c   1.000
_cell.angle_alpha   90.00
_cell.angle_beta   90.00
_cell.angle_gamma   90.00
#
_symmetry.space_group_name_H-M   'P 1'
#
loop_
_entity.id
_entity.type
_entity.pdbx_description
1 polymer ?
#
loop_
_entity_poly.entity_id
_entity_poly.type
_entity_poly.pdbx_seq_one_letter_code
_entity_poly.pdbx_strand_id
1 'polypeptide(L)'
;MHLELVKTLGCVVLRGDHVDNIARSSPPPTTSRPRYPYHVTILTKAESQQLNNSVDTPHQISKIVERLLSTPQLLEDPIDLGVAIHGSTGFNVLFWPQGNNIRHQLGLSNKQFHITLTSDDKHDIDKGVNSITRSVLACEYLDTHPGNVSALLRAAQCCHLPLEAKRAMCLYAQAADLLLPDGREAIVSQCVAALVSCSEHTEFGLFFLDGEVEDWKHNRPLYSPCQKAFQNPELRRLVQQQITTSRDQDIETLIPSLLSLASNQDVFTPLEGELYRLPRFFRWLLPFRLAVMSTPRCKEDITALVTQNITLVVTLTEEEPLLAEWFADTSCRNVLMPVRNYKAPTVEQVDEFIGCIDILPIEQAALVHCGGGKGRAGTFAACYLMARGFGATDASHDSEQAVRIFPGDAIKLLRHMRPGSIETAEQETFIRDYAQYLISGRQAVPALATPPDIQESQAPLELEGKLPKAPSIIVCCGVPGSGKSTFASHLTILGYIVISQDELGSRTACLNALSNAMNSGRKILIDRCNPYVEDREQWLAHAFHPTNALCVWFDVDSELCVRRADARTNHPTIAPGRAKKIVHSFTKTFVKPSKKEKFACIARVSSSVAASDLLLRLGVPKGDINHAATGPAEASPNESSSARTTRTARTTTTASTPAERPFIHKFPRTRHLYNAGSATRDDLILTSSDAEAFLDSPDPSITLTIEEKVDGANLGISLDSSGNFKVQNRSHYVNSKSHAQFKKLDRWLEDHYKGLITVLQVDEPGKWILYGEWLFAKHSIHYTSLPDMFLAFDLFDTEQGTFLSREALSTRLSGTNIHQVNDLELPETLNEQSLLDIVRSRQSIYYDGIVEGVYLRRQKDGKTIDRAKIVRSDFIAGDEHWNRRGITPNVVAYE
;
A
#
# COMPACT_ATOMS: atom_id res chain seq x y z
N MET A 1 53.81 -11.52 10.44
CA MET A 1 53.82 -11.80 9.00
C MET A 1 52.38 -11.79 8.57
N HIS A 2 52.06 -10.95 7.59
CA HIS A 2 50.69 -10.58 7.27
C HIS A 2 50.22 -11.34 6.04
N LEU A 3 48.91 -11.55 5.96
CA LEU A 3 48.27 -11.95 4.70
C LEU A 3 48.74 -11.02 3.58
N GLU A 4 48.96 -11.59 2.39
CA GLU A 4 49.35 -10.83 1.21
C GLU A 4 48.62 -11.30 -0.04
N LEU A 5 48.37 -10.35 -0.94
CA LEU A 5 47.85 -10.60 -2.28
C LEU A 5 49.01 -10.75 -3.24
N VAL A 6 49.06 -11.85 -3.99
CA VAL A 6 50.16 -12.13 -4.91
C VAL A 6 49.64 -12.63 -6.24
N LYS A 7 50.30 -12.19 -7.32
CA LYS A 7 50.06 -12.69 -8.68
C LYS A 7 50.90 -13.93 -8.94
N THR A 8 50.27 -15.07 -9.25
CA THR A 8 50.96 -16.33 -9.57
C THR A 8 50.26 -17.06 -10.71
N LEU A 9 51.02 -17.54 -11.71
CA LEU A 9 50.52 -18.33 -12.86
C LEU A 9 49.31 -17.74 -13.61
N GLY A 10 49.15 -16.41 -13.58
CA GLY A 10 48.01 -15.70 -14.19
C GLY A 10 46.79 -15.55 -13.29
N CYS A 11 46.87 -15.94 -12.02
CA CYS A 11 45.86 -15.75 -10.99
C CYS A 11 46.29 -14.64 -10.00
N VAL A 12 45.33 -14.07 -9.27
CA VAL A 12 45.58 -13.29 -8.04
C VAL A 12 45.06 -14.11 -6.87
N VAL A 13 45.93 -14.34 -5.88
CA VAL A 13 45.64 -15.21 -4.74
C VAL A 13 46.00 -14.54 -3.42
N LEU A 14 45.27 -14.86 -2.37
CA LEU A 14 45.62 -14.57 -0.98
C LEU A 14 46.48 -15.72 -0.44
N ARG A 15 47.61 -15.39 0.21
CA ARG A 15 48.44 -16.36 0.94
C ARG A 15 48.96 -15.75 2.23
N GLY A 16 49.43 -16.59 3.14
CA GLY A 16 50.05 -16.17 4.40
C GLY A 16 49.80 -17.18 5.51
N ASP A 17 50.40 -16.93 6.68
CA ASP A 17 50.39 -17.86 7.82
C ASP A 17 48.98 -18.26 8.25
N HIS A 18 48.01 -17.34 8.22
CA HIS A 18 46.62 -17.64 8.59
C HIS A 18 45.94 -18.63 7.63
N VAL A 19 46.16 -18.46 6.31
CA VAL A 19 45.65 -19.40 5.29
C VAL A 19 46.29 -20.78 5.47
N ASP A 20 47.60 -20.81 5.74
CA ASP A 20 48.32 -22.06 6.03
C ASP A 20 47.84 -22.72 7.33
N ASN A 21 47.55 -21.92 8.36
CA ASN A 21 47.08 -22.41 9.65
C ASN A 21 45.70 -23.05 9.52
N ILE A 22 44.75 -22.40 8.85
CA ILE A 22 43.42 -22.98 8.55
C ILE A 22 43.60 -24.34 7.87
N ALA A 23 44.39 -24.39 6.80
CA ALA A 23 44.58 -25.60 6.02
C ALA A 23 45.25 -26.74 6.81
N ARG A 24 46.11 -26.42 7.78
CA ARG A 24 46.81 -27.40 8.62
C ARG A 24 45.99 -27.85 9.83
N SER A 25 45.12 -26.99 10.37
CA SER A 25 44.21 -27.35 11.46
C SER A 25 43.10 -28.30 11.02
N SER A 26 42.86 -28.41 9.71
CA SER A 26 41.90 -29.31 9.08
C SER A 26 42.62 -30.51 8.46
N PRO A 27 42.66 -31.70 9.11
CA PRO A 27 43.39 -32.85 8.57
C PRO A 27 42.81 -33.25 7.20
N PRO A 28 43.64 -33.35 6.13
CA PRO A 28 43.14 -33.70 4.81
C PRO A 28 42.62 -35.15 4.82
N PRO A 29 41.52 -35.44 4.11
CA PRO A 29 40.94 -36.78 4.05
C PRO A 29 41.83 -37.82 3.35
N THR A 30 42.92 -37.38 2.71
CA THR A 30 43.90 -38.22 2.02
C THR A 30 45.33 -37.77 2.35
N THR A 31 46.32 -38.65 2.11
CA THR A 31 47.75 -38.36 2.31
C THR A 31 48.35 -37.44 1.23
N SER A 32 47.59 -37.09 0.18
CA SER A 32 48.09 -36.30 -0.95
C SER A 32 47.82 -34.79 -0.77
N ARG A 33 48.91 -34.02 -0.59
CA ARG A 33 48.89 -32.56 -0.45
C ARG A 33 48.70 -31.84 -1.79
N PRO A 34 48.21 -30.59 -1.79
CA PRO A 34 48.09 -29.80 -3.02
C PRO A 34 49.46 -29.58 -3.68
N ARG A 35 49.46 -29.45 -5.01
CA ARG A 35 50.67 -29.23 -5.80
C ARG A 35 51.29 -27.84 -5.61
N TYR A 36 50.53 -26.90 -5.06
CA TYR A 36 50.91 -25.51 -4.81
C TYR A 36 50.72 -25.18 -3.33
N PRO A 37 51.38 -24.12 -2.80
CA PRO A 37 51.11 -23.61 -1.46
C PRO A 37 49.63 -23.33 -1.24
N TYR A 38 49.16 -23.43 0.00
CA TYR A 38 47.78 -23.10 0.34
C TYR A 38 47.51 -21.63 0.01
N HIS A 39 46.40 -21.39 -0.65
CA HIS A 39 46.02 -20.06 -1.11
C HIS A 39 44.50 -19.99 -1.30
N VAL A 40 43.99 -18.76 -1.31
CA VAL A 40 42.60 -18.46 -1.68
C VAL A 40 42.63 -17.75 -3.03
N THR A 41 41.93 -18.30 -4.03
CA THR A 41 41.92 -17.69 -5.37
C THR A 41 40.88 -16.57 -5.45
N ILE A 42 41.35 -15.33 -5.71
CA ILE A 42 40.51 -14.14 -5.86
C ILE A 42 40.17 -13.89 -7.32
N LEU A 43 41.18 -13.98 -8.20
CA LEU A 43 41.05 -13.87 -9.65
C LEU A 43 41.64 -15.12 -10.28
N THR A 44 40.82 -15.88 -11.01
CA THR A 44 41.27 -17.05 -11.75
C THR A 44 42.00 -16.66 -13.04
N LYS A 45 42.79 -17.57 -13.59
CA LYS A 45 43.44 -17.38 -14.90
C LYS A 45 42.42 -17.13 -16.03
N ALA A 46 41.28 -17.82 -16.00
CA ALA A 46 40.22 -17.64 -16.99
C ALA A 46 39.57 -16.25 -16.89
N GLU A 47 39.20 -15.82 -15.68
CA GLU A 47 38.68 -14.46 -15.45
C GLU A 47 39.72 -13.41 -15.85
N SER A 48 41.01 -13.62 -15.53
CA SER A 48 42.08 -12.70 -15.95
C SER A 48 42.20 -12.61 -17.47
N GLN A 49 42.09 -13.73 -18.19
CA GLN A 49 42.11 -13.75 -19.65
C GLN A 49 40.88 -13.08 -20.26
N GLN A 50 39.69 -13.32 -19.71
CA GLN A 50 38.44 -12.68 -20.15
C GLN A 50 38.50 -11.15 -19.96
N LEU A 51 38.97 -10.70 -18.80
CA LEU A 51 39.16 -9.28 -18.49
C LEU A 51 40.17 -8.61 -19.43
N ASN A 52 41.24 -9.33 -19.81
CA ASN A 52 42.23 -8.82 -20.77
C ASN A 52 41.72 -8.78 -22.22
N ASN A 53 40.71 -9.58 -22.56
CA ASN A 53 40.13 -9.68 -23.91
C ASN A 53 38.89 -8.78 -24.10
N SER A 54 38.38 -8.14 -23.05
CA SER A 54 37.26 -7.20 -23.14
C SER A 54 37.68 -5.94 -23.89
N VAL A 55 36.91 -5.57 -24.94
CA VAL A 55 37.23 -4.52 -25.91
C VAL A 55 37.29 -3.12 -25.28
N ASP A 56 36.62 -2.92 -24.15
CA ASP A 56 36.40 -1.58 -23.61
C ASP A 56 37.48 -1.07 -22.64
N THR A 57 38.41 -1.87 -22.08
CA THR A 57 39.45 -1.33 -21.14
C THR A 57 40.61 -2.27 -20.68
N PRO A 58 41.34 -3.00 -21.54
CA PRO A 58 42.43 -3.90 -21.10
C PRO A 58 43.51 -3.22 -20.24
N HIS A 59 43.82 -1.95 -20.51
CA HIS A 59 44.84 -1.18 -19.80
C HIS A 59 44.40 -0.69 -18.40
N GLN A 60 43.10 -0.63 -18.11
CA GLN A 60 42.62 -0.21 -16.78
C GLN A 60 42.67 -1.35 -15.78
N ILE A 61 42.30 -2.58 -16.17
CA ILE A 61 42.24 -3.72 -15.24
C ILE A 61 43.64 -4.17 -14.83
N SER A 62 44.62 -4.24 -15.75
CA SER A 62 46.02 -4.54 -15.37
C SER A 62 46.56 -3.50 -14.40
N LYS A 63 46.23 -2.21 -14.58
CA LYS A 63 46.59 -1.13 -13.66
C LYS A 63 45.88 -1.25 -12.30
N ILE A 64 44.62 -1.67 -12.26
CA ILE A 64 43.90 -1.92 -11.01
C ILE A 64 44.55 -3.08 -10.25
N VAL A 65 44.88 -4.18 -10.93
CA VAL A 65 45.58 -5.32 -10.30
C VAL A 65 46.98 -4.91 -9.81
N GLU A 66 47.76 -4.17 -10.62
CA GLU A 66 49.07 -3.66 -10.19
C GLU A 66 48.95 -2.72 -9.00
N ARG A 67 47.96 -1.82 -9.00
CA ARG A 67 47.66 -0.94 -7.86
C ARG A 67 47.25 -1.74 -6.62
N LEU A 68 46.39 -2.74 -6.78
CA LEU A 68 45.93 -3.61 -5.70
C LEU A 68 47.10 -4.34 -5.03
N LEU A 69 48.05 -4.84 -5.82
CA LEU A 69 49.22 -5.58 -5.34
C LEU A 69 50.33 -4.67 -4.78
N SER A 70 50.41 -3.40 -5.22
CA SER A 70 51.43 -2.44 -4.78
C SER A 70 50.99 -1.57 -3.61
N THR A 71 49.68 -1.47 -3.35
CA THR A 71 49.14 -0.72 -2.22
C THR A 71 49.08 -1.62 -0.99
N PRO A 72 49.73 -1.28 0.13
CA PRO A 72 49.57 -2.02 1.38
C PRO A 72 48.10 -2.03 1.79
N GLN A 73 47.49 -3.22 1.83
CA GLN A 73 46.12 -3.38 2.30
C GLN A 73 46.14 -4.00 3.70
N LEU A 74 45.33 -3.48 4.60
CA LEU A 74 45.02 -4.16 5.85
C LEU A 74 44.03 -5.27 5.54
N LEU A 75 44.54 -6.48 5.30
CA LEU A 75 43.73 -7.64 4.97
C LEU A 75 43.18 -8.28 6.25
N GLU A 76 41.88 -8.40 6.33
CA GLU A 76 41.19 -9.16 7.36
C GLU A 76 41.36 -10.66 7.10
N ASP A 77 41.56 -11.40 8.18
CA ASP A 77 41.64 -12.85 8.12
C ASP A 77 40.31 -13.46 7.60
N PRO A 78 40.33 -14.44 6.68
CA PRO A 78 39.14 -15.22 6.38
C PRO A 78 38.72 -16.07 7.59
N ILE A 79 37.40 -16.28 7.75
CA ILE A 79 36.85 -17.21 8.73
C ILE A 79 36.66 -18.58 8.07
N ASP A 80 37.24 -19.63 8.66
CA ASP A 80 37.02 -21.01 8.26
C ASP A 80 35.63 -21.46 8.69
N LEU A 81 34.77 -21.81 7.73
CA LEU A 81 33.42 -22.33 7.98
C LEU A 81 33.40 -23.86 8.12
N GLY A 82 34.51 -24.52 7.79
CA GLY A 82 34.66 -25.97 7.89
C GLY A 82 35.05 -26.62 6.57
N VAL A 83 35.23 -27.95 6.64
CA VAL A 83 35.78 -28.77 5.57
C VAL A 83 34.68 -29.49 4.82
N ALA A 84 34.74 -29.43 3.49
CA ALA A 84 33.89 -30.18 2.58
C ALA A 84 34.72 -31.20 1.78
N ILE A 85 34.09 -32.33 1.45
CA ILE A 85 34.69 -33.42 0.67
C ILE A 85 33.73 -33.82 -0.44
N HIS A 86 34.19 -33.74 -1.68
CA HIS A 86 33.44 -34.17 -2.86
C HIS A 86 34.28 -35.11 -3.72
N GLY A 87 34.08 -36.42 -3.56
CA GLY A 87 34.91 -37.45 -4.19
C GLY A 87 36.36 -37.37 -3.69
N SER A 88 37.29 -37.11 -4.60
CA SER A 88 38.73 -36.95 -4.33
C SER A 88 39.15 -35.53 -3.94
N THR A 89 38.24 -34.56 -4.00
CA THR A 89 38.53 -33.13 -3.74
C THR A 89 38.07 -32.75 -2.33
N GLY A 90 39.00 -32.35 -1.48
CA GLY A 90 38.74 -31.80 -0.14
C GLY A 90 39.16 -30.33 -0.06
N PHE A 91 38.37 -29.50 0.61
CA PHE A 91 38.64 -28.06 0.74
C PHE A 91 37.99 -27.46 2.00
N ASN A 92 38.61 -26.41 2.56
CA ASN A 92 37.97 -25.52 3.53
C ASN A 92 37.10 -24.52 2.80
N VAL A 93 35.91 -24.27 3.31
CA VAL A 93 35.03 -23.18 2.85
C VAL A 93 35.29 -21.95 3.72
N LEU A 94 35.45 -20.79 3.10
CA LEU A 94 35.82 -19.56 3.78
C LEU A 94 34.74 -18.49 3.67
N PHE A 95 34.48 -17.80 4.78
CA PHE A 95 33.77 -16.53 4.80
C PHE A 95 34.78 -15.37 4.76
N TRP A 96 34.82 -14.66 3.62
CA TRP A 96 35.76 -13.55 3.42
C TRP A 96 35.17 -12.42 2.56
N PRO A 97 34.33 -11.55 3.14
CA PRO A 97 33.67 -10.45 2.42
C PRO A 97 34.64 -9.45 1.81
N GLN A 98 35.77 -9.16 2.48
CA GLN A 98 36.80 -8.28 1.92
C GLN A 98 37.33 -8.79 0.58
N GLY A 99 37.44 -10.12 0.41
CA GLY A 99 37.77 -10.73 -0.89
C GLY A 99 36.74 -10.43 -1.97
N ASN A 100 35.44 -10.38 -1.64
CA ASN A 100 34.39 -10.00 -2.58
C ASN A 100 34.38 -8.49 -2.85
N ASN A 101 34.72 -7.64 -1.88
CA ASN A 101 34.94 -6.22 -2.11
C ASN A 101 36.07 -5.99 -3.12
N ILE A 102 37.16 -6.75 -3.00
CA ILE A 102 38.26 -6.74 -3.98
C ILE A 102 37.78 -7.21 -5.36
N ARG A 103 36.99 -8.29 -5.43
CA ARG A 103 36.40 -8.76 -6.70
C ARG A 103 35.52 -7.70 -7.36
N HIS A 104 34.70 -7.00 -6.58
CA HIS A 104 33.85 -5.92 -7.08
C HIS A 104 34.67 -4.75 -7.64
N GLN A 105 35.78 -4.38 -7.00
CA GLN A 105 36.73 -3.38 -7.53
C GLN A 105 37.34 -3.78 -8.89
N LEU A 106 37.40 -5.08 -9.18
CA LEU A 106 37.85 -5.65 -10.45
C LEU A 106 36.73 -5.84 -11.47
N GLY A 107 35.49 -5.45 -11.15
CA GLY A 107 34.31 -5.67 -12.01
C GLY A 107 33.85 -7.13 -12.07
N LEU A 108 34.23 -7.96 -11.09
CA LEU A 108 33.84 -9.37 -11.01
C LEU A 108 32.64 -9.56 -10.10
N SER A 109 31.86 -10.60 -10.37
CA SER A 109 30.77 -11.05 -9.50
C SER A 109 31.29 -11.66 -8.20
N ASN A 110 30.43 -11.66 -7.17
CA ASN A 110 30.71 -12.32 -5.89
C ASN A 110 31.00 -13.81 -6.07
N LYS A 111 31.85 -14.35 -5.20
CA LYS A 111 32.28 -15.75 -5.22
C LYS A 111 32.40 -16.29 -3.80
N GLN A 112 32.23 -17.60 -3.65
CA GLN A 112 32.57 -18.33 -2.44
C GLN A 112 34.06 -18.70 -2.44
N PHE A 113 34.73 -18.38 -1.34
CA PHE A 113 36.16 -18.60 -1.18
C PHE A 113 36.43 -19.96 -0.52
N HIS A 114 37.54 -20.57 -0.89
CA HIS A 114 37.93 -21.87 -0.36
C HIS A 114 39.46 -22.03 -0.38
N ILE A 115 39.95 -22.97 0.42
CA ILE A 115 41.33 -23.46 0.37
C ILE A 115 41.31 -24.94 -0.01
N THR A 116 41.90 -25.30 -1.15
CA THR A 116 41.96 -26.70 -1.57
C THR A 116 43.00 -27.46 -0.73
N LEU A 117 42.58 -28.58 -0.12
CA LEU A 117 43.39 -29.40 0.78
C LEU A 117 44.01 -30.63 0.11
N THR A 118 43.46 -31.05 -1.02
CA THR A 118 43.88 -32.25 -1.76
C THR A 118 44.66 -31.90 -3.03
N SER A 119 45.35 -32.89 -3.61
CA SER A 119 46.03 -32.76 -4.90
C SER A 119 45.11 -32.54 -6.10
N ASP A 120 43.83 -32.92 -5.99
CA ASP A 120 42.80 -32.80 -7.02
C ASP A 120 41.93 -31.55 -6.76
N ASP A 121 41.98 -30.57 -7.67
CA ASP A 121 41.25 -29.30 -7.57
C ASP A 121 40.21 -29.18 -8.70
N LYS A 122 39.00 -29.66 -8.42
CA LYS A 122 37.87 -29.58 -9.36
C LYS A 122 37.21 -28.21 -9.26
N HIS A 123 37.05 -27.52 -10.39
CA HIS A 123 36.48 -26.16 -10.46
C HIS A 123 34.97 -26.14 -10.75
N ASP A 124 34.38 -27.29 -11.09
CA ASP A 124 32.98 -27.48 -11.51
C ASP A 124 32.05 -27.92 -10.38
N ILE A 125 32.58 -28.07 -9.16
CA ILE A 125 31.81 -28.45 -7.97
C ILE A 125 31.45 -27.22 -7.12
N ASP A 126 30.32 -27.29 -6.41
CA ASP A 126 29.97 -26.28 -5.41
C ASP A 126 30.99 -26.30 -4.28
N LYS A 127 31.58 -25.13 -3.98
CA LYS A 127 32.56 -24.94 -2.90
C LYS A 127 32.06 -23.97 -1.83
N GLY A 128 30.74 -23.86 -1.71
CA GLY A 128 30.05 -23.09 -0.71
C GLY A 128 29.73 -23.85 0.56
N VAL A 129 29.03 -23.16 1.48
CA VAL A 129 28.60 -23.73 2.75
C VAL A 129 27.77 -25.01 2.59
N ASN A 130 27.02 -25.13 1.48
CA ASN A 130 26.19 -26.30 1.16
C ASN A 130 27.01 -27.56 0.89
N SER A 131 28.29 -27.41 0.53
CA SER A 131 29.21 -28.54 0.35
C SER A 131 29.71 -29.13 1.67
N ILE A 132 29.60 -28.39 2.78
CA ILE A 132 29.95 -28.82 4.13
C ILE A 132 28.77 -29.63 4.70
N THR A 133 28.56 -30.85 4.15
CA THR A 133 27.58 -31.89 4.56
C THR A 133 26.28 -31.44 5.27
N ARG A 134 25.12 -31.58 4.60
CA ARG A 134 23.68 -31.45 5.04
C ARG A 134 23.38 -30.53 6.24
N SER A 135 22.43 -29.60 6.07
CA SER A 135 21.92 -28.63 7.08
C SER A 135 21.79 -29.12 8.54
N VAL A 136 21.46 -30.40 8.75
CA VAL A 136 21.44 -31.07 10.07
C VAL A 136 22.76 -30.92 10.81
N LEU A 137 23.91 -31.09 10.13
CA LEU A 137 25.24 -30.96 10.74
C LEU A 137 25.64 -29.52 11.04
N ALA A 138 25.05 -28.52 10.35
CA ALA A 138 25.29 -27.12 10.69
C ALA A 138 24.62 -26.76 12.02
N CYS A 139 23.41 -27.28 12.25
CA CYS A 139 22.70 -27.13 13.53
C CYS A 139 23.43 -27.90 14.64
N GLU A 140 23.81 -29.16 14.40
CA GLU A 140 24.58 -29.96 15.37
C GLU A 140 25.94 -29.32 15.70
N TYR A 141 26.60 -28.72 14.70
CA TYR A 141 27.86 -28.00 14.92
C TYR A 141 27.66 -26.74 15.78
N LEU A 142 26.56 -26.02 15.56
CA LEU A 142 26.19 -24.89 16.40
C LEU A 142 25.82 -25.31 17.83
N ASP A 143 25.08 -26.40 17.98
CA ASP A 143 24.68 -26.93 19.30
C ASP A 143 25.89 -27.37 20.13
N THR A 144 26.93 -27.90 19.48
CA THR A 144 28.18 -28.32 20.14
C THR A 144 29.16 -27.17 20.37
N HIS A 145 29.04 -26.07 19.61
CA HIS A 145 29.91 -24.89 19.70
C HIS A 145 29.09 -23.59 19.77
N PRO A 146 28.19 -23.44 20.77
CA PRO A 146 27.36 -22.25 20.88
C PRO A 146 28.23 -21.01 21.09
N GLY A 147 27.98 -19.95 20.32
CA GLY A 147 28.77 -18.73 20.36
C GLY A 147 30.10 -18.78 19.59
N ASN A 148 30.37 -19.85 18.84
CA ASN A 148 31.47 -19.85 17.88
C ASN A 148 31.04 -19.11 16.59
N VAL A 149 31.80 -18.09 16.17
CA VAL A 149 31.48 -17.27 14.99
C VAL A 149 31.39 -18.10 13.71
N SER A 150 32.27 -19.09 13.51
CA SER A 150 32.22 -19.99 12.35
C SER A 150 30.92 -20.80 12.34
N ALA A 151 30.54 -21.37 13.48
CA ALA A 151 29.30 -22.12 13.62
C ALA A 151 28.05 -21.26 13.35
N LEU A 152 28.03 -20.03 13.87
CA LEU A 152 26.94 -19.08 13.65
C LEU A 152 26.81 -18.68 12.17
N LEU A 153 27.92 -18.28 11.53
CA LEU A 153 27.93 -17.90 10.11
C LEU A 153 27.55 -19.07 9.21
N ARG A 154 28.07 -20.27 9.50
CA ARG A 154 27.72 -21.50 8.78
C ARG A 154 26.22 -21.76 8.86
N ALA A 155 25.66 -21.75 10.07
CA ALA A 155 24.23 -21.95 10.26
C ALA A 155 23.40 -20.87 9.55
N ALA A 156 23.81 -19.60 9.64
CA ALA A 156 23.12 -18.47 9.03
C ALA A 156 23.06 -18.60 7.50
N GLN A 157 24.15 -19.01 6.86
CA GLN A 157 24.23 -19.17 5.41
C GLN A 157 23.47 -20.42 4.92
N CYS A 158 23.14 -21.36 5.80
CA CYS A 158 22.31 -22.53 5.50
C CYS A 158 20.80 -22.29 5.69
N CYS A 159 20.39 -21.14 6.25
CA CYS A 159 18.98 -20.81 6.41
C CYS A 159 18.29 -20.56 5.06
N HIS A 160 17.10 -21.11 4.88
CA HIS A 160 16.29 -20.96 3.67
C HIS A 160 15.35 -19.75 3.80
N LEU A 161 15.65 -18.67 3.07
CA LEU A 161 14.76 -17.51 2.98
C LEU A 161 13.63 -17.79 1.97
N PRO A 162 12.38 -17.35 2.24
CA PRO A 162 11.96 -16.50 3.37
C PRO A 162 11.65 -17.25 4.69
N LEU A 163 11.57 -18.59 4.68
CA LEU A 163 11.04 -19.39 5.78
C LEU A 163 11.84 -19.29 7.10
N GLU A 164 13.16 -19.21 7.02
CA GLU A 164 14.06 -19.16 8.19
C GLU A 164 14.64 -17.76 8.41
N ALA A 165 13.94 -16.70 7.97
CA ALA A 165 14.44 -15.32 8.03
C ALA A 165 14.75 -14.85 9.45
N LYS A 166 13.89 -15.15 10.44
CA LYS A 166 14.13 -14.83 11.85
C LYS A 166 15.38 -15.50 12.39
N ARG A 167 15.56 -16.78 12.06
CA ARG A 167 16.71 -17.57 12.48
C ARG A 167 18.01 -17.01 11.89
N ALA A 168 18.03 -16.75 10.59
CA ALA A 168 19.16 -16.14 9.88
C ALA A 168 19.50 -14.77 10.49
N MET A 169 18.50 -13.90 10.68
CA MET A 169 18.66 -12.59 11.31
C MET A 169 19.34 -12.68 12.68
N CYS A 170 18.90 -13.62 13.52
CA CYS A 170 19.43 -13.81 14.86
C CYS A 170 20.87 -14.36 14.86
N LEU A 171 21.19 -15.25 13.93
CA LEU A 171 22.53 -15.82 13.78
C LEU A 171 23.53 -14.76 13.28
N TYR A 172 23.16 -13.96 12.27
CA TYR A 172 24.00 -12.85 11.79
C TYR A 172 24.19 -11.78 12.86
N ALA A 173 23.16 -11.46 13.66
CA ALA A 173 23.26 -10.52 14.77
C ALA A 173 24.30 -10.99 15.81
N GLN A 174 24.22 -12.25 16.23
CA GLN A 174 25.16 -12.85 17.19
C GLN A 174 26.58 -12.88 16.63
N ALA A 175 26.76 -13.28 15.36
CA ALA A 175 28.08 -13.31 14.74
C ALA A 175 28.68 -11.90 14.65
N ALA A 176 27.89 -10.89 14.27
CA ALA A 176 28.32 -9.50 14.23
C ALA A 176 28.73 -8.99 15.62
N ASP A 177 27.88 -9.22 16.63
CA ASP A 177 28.13 -8.80 18.02
C ASP A 177 29.45 -9.33 18.57
N LEU A 178 29.73 -10.62 18.34
CA LEU A 178 30.97 -11.26 18.76
C LEU A 178 32.22 -10.73 18.04
N LEU A 179 32.08 -10.22 16.82
CA LEU A 179 33.18 -9.72 15.99
C LEU A 179 33.45 -8.22 16.16
N LEU A 180 32.52 -7.47 16.76
CA LEU A 180 32.69 -6.03 16.98
C LEU A 180 33.98 -5.70 17.78
N PRO A 181 34.33 -6.42 18.87
CA PRO A 181 35.56 -6.16 19.61
C PRO A 181 36.84 -6.46 18.82
N ASP A 182 36.77 -7.34 17.81
CA ASP A 182 37.92 -7.84 17.05
C ASP A 182 38.33 -6.91 15.89
N GLY A 183 37.57 -5.84 15.62
CA GLY A 183 37.87 -4.89 14.53
C GLY A 183 37.71 -5.47 13.12
N ARG A 184 36.85 -6.49 12.95
CA ARG A 184 36.61 -7.19 11.68
C ARG A 184 35.50 -6.52 10.86
N GLU A 185 35.72 -5.25 10.50
CA GLU A 185 34.71 -4.36 9.94
C GLU A 185 34.02 -4.90 8.68
N ALA A 186 34.76 -5.50 7.73
CA ALA A 186 34.20 -6.02 6.49
C ALA A 186 33.27 -7.22 6.75
N ILE A 187 33.62 -8.08 7.72
CA ILE A 187 32.79 -9.22 8.11
C ILE A 187 31.54 -8.74 8.84
N VAL A 188 31.69 -7.83 9.81
CA VAL A 188 30.55 -7.24 10.54
C VAL A 188 29.60 -6.54 9.58
N SER A 189 30.11 -5.73 8.65
CA SER A 189 29.31 -5.04 7.64
C SER A 189 28.50 -6.02 6.78
N GLN A 190 29.10 -7.13 6.36
CA GLN A 190 28.39 -8.17 5.60
C GLN A 190 27.29 -8.85 6.44
N CYS A 191 27.54 -9.12 7.72
CA CYS A 191 26.53 -9.67 8.63
C CYS A 191 25.36 -8.70 8.81
N VAL A 192 25.64 -7.41 9.00
CA VAL A 192 24.62 -6.36 9.12
C VAL A 192 23.80 -6.22 7.83
N ALA A 193 24.44 -6.27 6.67
CA ALA A 193 23.74 -6.26 5.38
C ALA A 193 22.81 -7.48 5.22
N ALA A 194 23.28 -8.68 5.58
CA ALA A 194 22.47 -9.89 5.54
C ALA A 194 21.29 -9.83 6.53
N LEU A 195 21.52 -9.29 7.73
CA LEU A 195 20.48 -9.06 8.74
C LEU A 195 19.39 -8.11 8.20
N VAL A 196 19.78 -7.00 7.56
CA VAL A 196 18.83 -6.06 6.95
C VAL A 196 18.05 -6.71 5.82
N SER A 197 18.67 -7.56 4.99
CA SER A 197 17.93 -8.30 3.95
C SER A 197 16.93 -9.31 4.53
N CYS A 198 17.23 -9.95 5.67
CA CYS A 198 16.26 -10.80 6.34
C CYS A 198 14.96 -10.04 6.72
N SER A 199 15.05 -8.72 6.94
CA SER A 199 13.89 -7.89 7.29
C SER A 199 12.86 -7.71 6.17
N GLU A 200 13.18 -8.16 4.95
CA GLU A 200 12.21 -8.28 3.85
C GLU A 200 11.11 -9.31 4.17
N HIS A 201 11.39 -10.23 5.11
CA HIS A 201 10.55 -11.40 5.39
C HIS A 201 10.14 -11.52 6.87
N THR A 202 10.82 -10.82 7.79
CA THR A 202 10.54 -10.86 9.23
C THR A 202 10.69 -9.49 9.90
N GLU A 203 10.17 -9.35 11.11
CA GLU A 203 10.41 -8.15 11.93
C GLU A 203 11.85 -8.06 12.44
N PHE A 204 12.33 -6.84 12.73
CA PHE A 204 13.65 -6.67 13.35
C PHE A 204 13.66 -7.10 14.82
N GLY A 205 14.79 -7.60 15.30
CA GLY A 205 14.97 -7.96 16.71
C GLY A 205 14.22 -9.22 17.10
N LEU A 206 13.90 -9.35 18.40
CA LEU A 206 13.13 -10.46 18.96
C LEU A 206 11.62 -10.20 18.91
N PHE A 207 11.14 -9.85 17.72
CA PHE A 207 9.73 -9.72 17.38
C PHE A 207 9.38 -10.80 16.36
N PHE A 208 8.50 -11.72 16.71
CA PHE A 208 8.18 -12.93 15.96
C PHE A 208 6.81 -12.80 15.31
N LEU A 209 6.70 -13.23 14.05
CA LEU A 209 5.43 -13.38 13.35
C LEU A 209 4.77 -14.71 13.73
N ASP A 210 3.47 -14.87 13.48
CA ASP A 210 2.73 -16.12 13.77
C ASP A 210 3.44 -17.38 13.23
N GLY A 211 3.95 -17.33 12.00
CA GLY A 211 4.66 -18.45 11.38
C GLY A 211 6.02 -18.79 12.02
N GLU A 212 6.54 -17.94 12.89
CA GLU A 212 7.85 -18.08 13.53
C GLU A 212 7.75 -18.56 14.99
N VAL A 213 6.53 -18.61 15.54
CA VAL A 213 6.27 -18.99 16.94
C VAL A 213 6.70 -20.43 17.21
N GLU A 214 6.38 -21.35 16.30
CA GLU A 214 6.75 -22.76 16.48
C GLU A 214 8.27 -22.95 16.39
N ASP A 215 8.94 -22.27 15.46
CA ASP A 215 10.40 -22.33 15.38
C ASP A 215 11.06 -21.80 16.67
N TRP A 216 10.55 -20.70 17.23
CA TRP A 216 11.03 -20.18 18.50
C TRP A 216 10.85 -21.20 19.65
N LYS A 217 9.71 -21.90 19.73
CA LYS A 217 9.47 -22.90 20.78
C LYS A 217 10.46 -24.06 20.69
N HIS A 218 10.72 -24.56 19.47
CA HIS A 218 11.64 -25.67 19.25
C HIS A 218 13.10 -25.26 19.46
N ASN A 219 13.45 -24.01 19.10
CA ASN A 219 14.83 -23.52 19.06
C ASN A 219 15.11 -22.42 20.10
N ARG A 220 14.38 -22.35 21.21
CA ARG A 220 14.51 -21.28 22.23
C ARG A 220 15.95 -21.00 22.69
N PRO A 221 16.84 -21.99 22.92
CA PRO A 221 18.24 -21.74 23.29
C PRO A 221 19.02 -20.93 22.25
N LEU A 222 18.64 -21.00 20.97
CA LEU A 222 19.25 -20.24 19.88
C LEU A 222 18.95 -18.74 19.95
N TYR A 223 17.75 -18.40 20.41
CA TYR A 223 17.24 -17.03 20.42
C TYR A 223 17.66 -16.24 21.67
N SER A 224 17.93 -16.92 22.79
CA SER A 224 18.31 -16.27 24.05
C SER A 224 19.58 -15.39 23.94
N PRO A 225 20.70 -15.85 23.34
CA PRO A 225 21.89 -15.00 23.18
C PRO A 225 21.66 -13.83 22.22
N CYS A 226 20.72 -13.98 21.28
CA CYS A 226 20.39 -12.93 20.32
C CYS A 226 19.84 -11.66 20.98
N GLN A 227 19.19 -11.78 22.14
CA GLN A 227 18.72 -10.62 22.90
C GLN A 227 19.88 -9.68 23.25
N LYS A 228 21.03 -10.24 23.67
CA LYS A 228 22.22 -9.45 24.01
C LYS A 228 22.81 -8.77 22.78
N ALA A 229 22.90 -9.48 21.66
CA ALA A 229 23.37 -8.91 20.41
C ALA A 229 22.51 -7.72 19.99
N PHE A 230 21.19 -7.88 20.00
CA PHE A 230 20.27 -6.78 19.72
C PHE A 230 20.22 -5.70 20.80
N GLN A 231 20.85 -5.87 21.95
CA GLN A 231 21.04 -4.81 22.96
C GLN A 231 22.37 -4.07 22.79
N ASN A 232 23.23 -4.49 21.85
CA ASN A 232 24.50 -3.83 21.62
C ASN A 232 24.32 -2.48 20.89
N PRO A 233 24.78 -1.36 21.49
CA PRO A 233 24.83 -0.02 20.91
C PRO A 233 25.28 0.05 19.46
N GLU A 234 26.44 -0.57 19.23
CA GLU A 234 27.20 -0.41 18.02
C GLU A 234 26.59 -1.23 16.90
N LEU A 235 26.06 -2.43 17.22
CA LEU A 235 25.29 -3.21 16.26
C LEU A 235 24.04 -2.46 15.81
N ARG A 236 23.28 -1.86 16.75
CA ARG A 236 22.10 -1.05 16.41
C ARG A 236 22.44 0.13 15.52
N ARG A 237 23.52 0.85 15.84
CA ARG A 237 24.03 1.97 15.04
C ARG A 237 24.36 1.51 13.62
N LEU A 238 25.09 0.42 13.46
CA LEU A 238 25.44 -0.15 12.15
C LEU A 238 24.20 -0.60 11.36
N VAL A 239 23.22 -1.23 12.01
CA VAL A 239 21.95 -1.59 11.36
C VAL A 239 21.21 -0.35 10.86
N GLN A 240 21.11 0.70 11.68
CA GLN A 240 20.46 1.95 11.27
C GLN A 240 21.20 2.62 10.11
N GLN A 241 22.53 2.62 10.11
CA GLN A 241 23.33 3.14 8.99
C GLN A 241 23.15 2.33 7.71
N GLN A 242 23.13 1.00 7.81
CA GLN A 242 22.89 0.12 6.67
C GLN A 242 21.50 0.34 6.09
N ILE A 243 20.47 0.47 6.93
CA ILE A 243 19.10 0.79 6.51
C ILE A 243 19.05 2.16 5.82
N THR A 244 19.72 3.16 6.39
CA THR A 244 19.78 4.51 5.79
C THR A 244 20.37 4.43 4.38
N THR A 245 21.47 3.70 4.22
CA THR A 245 22.18 3.56 2.94
C THR A 245 21.41 2.72 1.93
N SER A 246 20.82 1.60 2.36
CA SER A 246 20.11 0.69 1.47
C SER A 246 18.74 1.21 1.02
N ARG A 247 18.12 2.06 1.84
CA ARG A 247 16.80 2.63 1.58
C ARG A 247 16.84 4.05 1.00
N ASP A 248 18.03 4.59 0.74
CA ASP A 248 18.23 5.83 -0.02
C ASP A 248 18.17 5.54 -1.53
N GLN A 249 17.03 4.99 -1.96
CA GLN A 249 16.75 4.58 -3.35
C GLN A 249 15.35 5.08 -3.76
N ASP A 250 15.04 5.00 -5.07
CA ASP A 250 13.72 5.37 -5.56
C ASP A 250 12.62 4.56 -4.86
N ILE A 251 11.54 5.22 -4.47
CA ILE A 251 10.50 4.60 -3.64
C ILE A 251 9.80 3.43 -4.34
N GLU A 252 9.67 3.47 -5.67
CA GLU A 252 9.08 2.38 -6.43
C GLU A 252 9.99 1.12 -6.39
N THR A 253 11.31 1.30 -6.22
CA THR A 253 12.26 0.19 -6.00
C THR A 253 12.35 -0.25 -4.54
N LEU A 254 12.15 0.67 -3.60
CA LEU A 254 12.20 0.38 -2.16
C LEU A 254 11.00 -0.43 -1.68
N ILE A 255 9.78 -0.06 -2.11
CA ILE A 255 8.53 -0.66 -1.63
C ILE A 255 8.53 -2.21 -1.71
N PRO A 256 8.92 -2.86 -2.82
CA PRO A 256 8.96 -4.33 -2.90
C PRO A 256 9.89 -5.00 -1.89
N SER A 257 10.92 -4.30 -1.40
CA SER A 257 11.89 -4.79 -0.40
C SER A 257 11.49 -4.51 1.05
N LEU A 258 10.31 -3.95 1.29
CA LEU A 258 9.81 -3.67 2.63
C LEU A 258 8.75 -4.69 3.03
N LEU A 259 8.95 -5.32 4.18
CA LEU A 259 7.96 -6.21 4.77
C LEU A 259 6.63 -5.49 4.98
N SER A 260 5.57 -6.03 4.37
CA SER A 260 4.19 -5.59 4.53
C SER A 260 3.44 -6.60 5.39
N LEU A 261 2.90 -6.15 6.53
CA LEU A 261 2.07 -6.99 7.40
C LEU A 261 0.65 -6.45 7.45
N ALA A 262 -0.34 -7.34 7.38
CA ALA A 262 -1.73 -6.98 7.57
C ALA A 262 -1.98 -6.43 9.00
N SER A 263 -2.96 -5.54 9.15
CA SER A 263 -3.21 -4.88 10.45
C SER A 263 -3.68 -5.82 11.58
N ASN A 264 -4.08 -7.04 11.22
CA ASN A 264 -4.49 -8.11 12.13
C ASN A 264 -3.44 -9.20 12.29
N GLN A 265 -2.26 -9.07 11.66
CA GLN A 265 -1.16 -9.99 11.89
C GLN A 265 -0.67 -9.82 13.32
N ASP A 266 -0.49 -10.94 14.03
CA ASP A 266 0.02 -10.92 15.38
C ASP A 266 1.55 -10.87 15.38
N VAL A 267 2.09 -10.13 16.36
CA VAL A 267 3.52 -10.02 16.62
C VAL A 267 3.75 -10.38 18.07
N PHE A 268 4.72 -11.25 18.30
CA PHE A 268 5.09 -11.76 19.62
C PHE A 268 6.48 -11.29 20.00
N THR A 269 6.73 -11.13 21.29
CA THR A 269 8.08 -10.86 21.80
C THR A 269 8.32 -11.62 23.10
N PRO A 270 9.57 -12.04 23.40
CA PRO A 270 9.86 -12.73 24.65
C PRO A 270 9.58 -11.86 25.89
N LEU A 271 8.81 -12.41 26.82
CA LEU A 271 8.56 -11.84 28.15
C LEU A 271 8.58 -12.98 29.18
N GLU A 272 9.41 -12.83 30.22
CA GLU A 272 9.55 -13.84 31.30
C GLU A 272 9.83 -15.26 30.80
N GLY A 273 10.49 -15.36 29.65
CA GLY A 273 10.85 -16.63 29.04
C GLY A 273 9.80 -17.21 28.09
N GLU A 274 8.59 -16.67 28.00
CA GLU A 274 7.59 -17.13 27.03
C GLU A 274 7.34 -16.08 25.94
N LEU A 275 6.69 -16.47 24.84
CA LEU A 275 6.26 -15.50 23.83
C LEU A 275 4.98 -14.79 24.27
N TYR A 276 5.07 -13.46 24.34
CA TYR A 276 3.98 -12.58 24.68
C TYR A 276 3.45 -11.87 23.44
N ARG A 277 2.14 -11.96 23.20
CA ARG A 277 1.47 -11.34 22.05
C ARG A 277 1.28 -9.85 22.31
N LEU A 278 1.89 -9.02 21.47
CA LEU A 278 1.75 -7.56 21.52
C LEU A 278 0.36 -7.11 21.05
N PRO A 279 -0.05 -5.88 21.40
CA PRO A 279 -1.20 -5.24 20.79
C PRO A 279 -1.06 -5.19 19.26
N ARG A 280 -2.22 -5.18 18.60
CA ARG A 280 -2.29 -5.30 17.14
C ARG A 280 -1.44 -4.24 16.44
N PHE A 281 -1.01 -4.60 15.24
CA PHE A 281 -0.44 -3.67 14.29
C PHE A 281 0.83 -2.99 14.80
N PHE A 282 1.64 -3.70 15.60
CA PHE A 282 3.01 -3.31 15.87
C PHE A 282 3.83 -3.37 14.57
N ARG A 283 4.61 -2.31 14.28
CA ARG A 283 5.69 -2.35 13.27
C ARG A 283 6.83 -1.45 13.66
N TRP A 284 8.06 -1.87 13.38
CA TRP A 284 9.18 -0.95 13.30
C TRP A 284 9.01 -0.04 12.08
N LEU A 285 8.92 1.27 12.31
CA LEU A 285 9.05 2.27 11.25
C LEU A 285 10.52 2.49 10.92
N LEU A 286 11.31 2.67 11.98
CA LEU A 286 12.77 2.67 11.94
C LEU A 286 13.26 1.67 13.01
N PRO A 287 13.82 0.53 12.61
CA PRO A 287 14.26 -0.51 13.53
C PRO A 287 15.14 0.01 14.66
N PHE A 288 14.83 -0.41 15.89
CA PHE A 288 15.51 0.01 17.12
C PHE A 288 15.42 1.51 17.43
N ARG A 289 14.56 2.27 16.73
CA ARG A 289 14.41 3.71 16.94
C ARG A 289 12.96 4.18 17.09
N LEU A 290 12.09 3.80 16.18
CA LEU A 290 10.68 4.20 16.21
C LEU A 290 9.78 3.05 15.75
N ALA A 291 8.87 2.65 16.62
CA ALA A 291 7.79 1.72 16.33
C ALA A 291 6.42 2.41 16.37
N VAL A 292 5.42 1.78 15.73
CA VAL A 292 4.02 2.23 15.71
C VAL A 292 3.13 1.04 16.06
N MET A 293 2.13 1.24 16.92
CA MET A 293 1.22 0.16 17.37
C MET A 293 -0.19 0.69 17.69
N SER A 294 -1.16 -0.21 17.88
CA SER A 294 -2.41 0.10 18.58
C SER A 294 -2.21 0.30 20.09
N THR A 295 -3.25 0.75 20.78
CA THR A 295 -3.21 1.09 22.20
C THR A 295 -2.74 -0.08 23.08
N PRO A 296 -1.73 0.11 23.94
CA PRO A 296 -1.40 -0.81 25.03
C PRO A 296 -2.62 -1.11 25.91
N ARG A 297 -2.80 -2.37 26.28
CA ARG A 297 -3.97 -2.89 26.99
C ARG A 297 -3.75 -2.99 28.49
N CYS A 298 -2.51 -3.21 28.91
CA CYS A 298 -2.14 -3.43 30.31
C CYS A 298 -0.65 -3.11 30.57
N LYS A 299 -0.23 -3.24 31.84
CA LYS A 299 1.16 -3.03 32.28
C LYS A 299 2.13 -4.01 31.60
N GLU A 300 1.70 -5.25 31.36
CA GLU A 300 2.51 -6.29 30.73
C GLU A 300 2.90 -5.92 29.29
N ASP A 301 2.03 -5.21 28.55
CA ASP A 301 2.38 -4.67 27.23
C ASP A 301 3.55 -3.68 27.34
N ILE A 302 3.54 -2.81 28.37
CA ILE A 302 4.63 -1.85 28.61
C ILE A 302 5.92 -2.58 28.99
N THR A 303 5.84 -3.57 29.87
CA THR A 303 6.99 -4.39 30.26
C THR A 303 7.60 -5.10 29.05
N ALA A 304 6.78 -5.71 28.19
CA ALA A 304 7.23 -6.37 26.96
C ALA A 304 7.95 -5.41 25.99
N LEU A 305 7.50 -4.17 25.89
CA LEU A 305 8.18 -3.14 25.07
C LEU A 305 9.52 -2.72 25.70
N VAL A 306 9.58 -2.57 27.02
CA VAL A 306 10.80 -2.22 27.77
C VAL A 306 11.90 -3.27 27.58
N THR A 307 11.57 -4.57 27.56
CA THR A 307 12.57 -5.64 27.35
C THR A 307 13.26 -5.55 25.99
N GLN A 308 12.65 -4.83 25.04
CA GLN A 308 13.16 -4.54 23.70
C GLN A 308 13.74 -3.12 23.58
N ASN A 309 14.03 -2.44 24.70
CA ASN A 309 14.57 -1.07 24.80
C ASN A 309 13.65 0.04 24.25
N ILE A 310 12.34 -0.21 24.16
CA ILE A 310 11.38 0.87 23.92
C ILE A 310 11.13 1.58 25.25
N THR A 311 11.66 2.79 25.38
CA THR A 311 11.72 3.56 26.64
C THR A 311 10.93 4.86 26.59
N LEU A 312 10.34 5.17 25.44
CA LEU A 312 9.39 6.27 25.27
C LEU A 312 8.12 5.74 24.63
N VAL A 313 6.98 5.92 25.30
CA VAL A 313 5.65 5.70 24.73
C VAL A 313 4.98 7.06 24.53
N VAL A 314 4.50 7.31 23.32
CA VAL A 314 3.73 8.52 22.97
C VAL A 314 2.28 8.12 22.79
N THR A 315 1.44 8.61 23.70
CA THR A 315 0.00 8.32 23.75
C THR A 315 -0.77 9.43 23.03
N LEU A 316 -1.46 9.07 21.94
CA LEU A 316 -2.24 10.03 21.15
C LEU A 316 -3.74 10.03 21.46
N THR A 317 -4.23 9.06 22.25
CA THR A 317 -5.64 8.89 22.59
C THR A 317 -6.08 9.93 23.62
N GLU A 318 -6.78 10.98 23.16
CA GLU A 318 -7.41 11.97 24.04
C GLU A 318 -8.50 11.34 24.90
N GLU A 319 -9.24 10.41 24.32
CA GLU A 319 -10.38 9.73 24.94
C GLU A 319 -9.98 8.70 26.00
N GLU A 320 -8.82 8.06 25.84
CA GLU A 320 -8.37 6.94 26.67
C GLU A 320 -6.85 7.04 26.92
N PRO A 321 -6.40 7.91 27.83
CA PRO A 321 -5.00 7.96 28.25
C PRO A 321 -4.57 6.69 28.99
N LEU A 322 -3.30 6.29 28.85
CA LEU A 322 -2.76 5.14 29.58
C LEU A 322 -2.54 5.47 31.06
N LEU A 323 -2.72 4.48 31.93
CA LEU A 323 -2.55 4.64 33.37
C LEU A 323 -1.06 4.87 33.73
N ALA A 324 -0.78 5.90 34.53
CA ALA A 324 0.59 6.24 34.93
C ALA A 324 1.30 5.12 35.72
N GLU A 325 0.53 4.32 36.46
CA GLU A 325 1.02 3.18 37.25
C GLU A 325 1.65 2.07 36.40
N TRP A 326 1.31 1.98 35.10
CA TRP A 326 1.94 1.02 34.19
C TRP A 326 3.42 1.34 33.93
N PHE A 327 3.81 2.60 34.14
CA PHE A 327 5.16 3.11 33.87
C PHE A 327 6.00 3.28 35.14
N ALA A 328 5.37 3.34 36.32
CA ALA A 328 6.00 3.74 37.58
C ALA A 328 7.25 2.93 37.96
N ASP A 329 7.27 1.62 37.67
CA ASP A 329 8.37 0.70 37.99
C ASP A 329 9.24 0.35 36.76
N THR A 330 9.15 1.14 35.70
CA THR A 330 9.84 0.84 34.43
C THR A 330 10.80 1.95 34.05
N SER A 331 11.77 1.65 33.19
CA SER A 331 12.61 2.67 32.55
C SER A 331 11.90 3.42 31.41
N CYS A 332 10.59 3.16 31.21
CA CYS A 332 9.82 3.74 30.13
C CYS A 332 9.00 4.93 30.62
N ARG A 333 9.05 6.04 29.86
CA ARG A 333 8.22 7.21 30.11
C ARG A 333 7.07 7.29 29.11
N ASN A 334 5.92 7.75 29.59
CA ASN A 334 4.77 8.07 28.74
C ASN A 334 4.67 9.58 28.51
N VAL A 335 4.46 10.01 27.27
CA VAL A 335 4.13 11.38 26.90
C VAL A 335 2.75 11.39 26.27
N LEU A 336 1.81 12.12 26.89
CA LEU A 336 0.46 12.30 26.36
C LEU A 336 0.43 13.48 25.40
N MET A 337 0.17 13.21 24.12
CA MET A 337 -0.03 14.21 23.07
C MET A 337 -1.45 14.03 22.51
N PRO A 338 -2.49 14.53 23.19
CA PRO A 338 -3.86 14.15 22.91
C PRO A 338 -4.29 14.67 21.53
N VAL A 339 -4.82 13.77 20.70
CA VAL A 339 -5.39 14.10 19.40
C VAL A 339 -6.76 13.45 19.31
N ARG A 340 -7.79 14.21 18.97
CA ARG A 340 -9.15 13.69 18.81
C ARG A 340 -9.21 12.56 17.78
N ASN A 341 -10.08 11.59 18.02
CA ASN A 341 -10.28 10.50 17.09
C ASN A 341 -10.65 11.02 15.67
N TYR A 342 -10.08 10.41 14.63
CA TYR A 342 -10.19 10.80 13.22
C TYR A 342 -9.68 12.20 12.83
N LYS A 343 -9.11 12.97 13.76
CA LYS A 343 -8.54 14.29 13.50
C LYS A 343 -7.06 14.25 13.17
N ALA A 344 -6.57 15.33 12.57
CA ALA A 344 -5.15 15.60 12.43
C ALA A 344 -4.56 16.19 13.74
N PRO A 345 -3.26 15.98 14.01
CA PRO A 345 -2.57 16.67 15.10
C PRO A 345 -2.29 18.13 14.75
N THR A 346 -1.71 18.88 15.70
CA THR A 346 -1.11 20.19 15.42
C THR A 346 0.35 20.07 15.01
N VAL A 347 0.90 21.14 14.41
CA VAL A 347 2.32 21.20 14.03
C VAL A 347 3.22 21.08 15.26
N GLU A 348 2.85 21.74 16.34
CA GLU A 348 3.59 21.75 17.61
C GLU A 348 3.66 20.36 18.22
N GLN A 349 2.55 19.61 18.18
CA GLN A 349 2.52 18.22 18.67
C GLN A 349 3.47 17.32 17.87
N VAL A 350 3.52 17.50 16.56
CA VAL A 350 4.41 16.71 15.69
C VAL A 350 5.87 17.12 15.86
N ASP A 351 6.16 18.41 16.02
CA ASP A 351 7.51 18.89 16.30
C ASP A 351 8.02 18.42 17.67
N GLU A 352 7.17 18.45 18.69
CA GLU A 352 7.47 17.92 20.02
C GLU A 352 7.72 16.42 19.97
N PHE A 353 6.91 15.67 19.21
CA PHE A 353 7.08 14.24 18.99
C PHE A 353 8.43 13.90 18.36
N ILE A 354 8.78 14.59 17.27
CA ILE A 354 10.07 14.37 16.58
C ILE A 354 11.22 14.77 17.50
N GLY A 355 11.12 15.90 18.19
CA GLY A 355 12.11 16.35 19.15
C GLY A 355 12.33 15.35 20.29
N CYS A 356 11.25 14.73 20.80
CA CYS A 356 11.34 13.69 21.82
C CYS A 356 12.11 12.45 21.33
N ILE A 357 11.99 12.10 20.04
CA ILE A 357 12.73 10.98 19.45
C ILE A 357 14.17 11.38 19.18
N ASP A 358 14.42 12.57 18.63
CA ASP A 358 15.76 13.04 18.27
C ASP A 358 16.72 13.06 19.46
N ILE A 359 16.23 13.37 20.66
CA ILE A 359 17.04 13.39 21.89
C ILE A 359 17.22 12.01 22.54
N LEU A 360 16.55 10.96 22.06
CA LEU A 360 16.73 9.63 22.63
C LEU A 360 18.16 9.13 22.33
N PRO A 361 18.85 8.52 23.30
CA PRO A 361 20.07 7.76 23.05
C PRO A 361 19.87 6.71 21.95
N ILE A 362 20.94 6.35 21.23
CA ILE A 362 20.84 5.38 20.12
C ILE A 362 20.39 3.98 20.59
N GLU A 363 20.62 3.64 21.86
CA GLU A 363 20.11 2.45 22.55
C GLU A 363 18.61 2.42 22.75
N GLN A 364 17.95 3.57 22.60
CA GLN A 364 16.57 3.76 23.03
C GLN A 364 15.67 3.96 21.82
N ALA A 365 14.52 3.30 21.90
CA ALA A 365 13.46 3.40 20.93
C ALA A 365 12.22 4.08 21.51
N ALA A 366 11.46 4.71 20.63
CA ALA A 366 10.13 5.21 20.89
C ALA A 366 9.06 4.32 20.28
N LEU A 367 7.89 4.31 20.91
CA LEU A 367 6.65 3.79 20.36
C LEU A 367 5.62 4.93 20.31
N VAL A 368 4.98 5.13 19.16
CA VAL A 368 3.79 5.97 19.06
C VAL A 368 2.55 5.11 18.84
N HIS A 369 1.47 5.39 19.58
CA HIS A 369 0.23 4.63 19.46
C HIS A 369 -1.01 5.52 19.42
N CYS A 370 -2.09 4.94 18.91
CA CYS A 370 -3.44 5.44 19.07
C CYS A 370 -4.42 4.26 19.08
N GLY A 371 -5.73 4.49 19.29
CA GLY A 371 -6.78 3.45 19.33
C GLY A 371 -6.52 2.23 18.43
N GLY A 372 -6.53 2.45 17.10
CA GLY A 372 -6.22 1.40 16.12
C GLY A 372 -4.78 1.35 15.59
N GLY A 373 -3.90 2.26 16.02
CA GLY A 373 -2.54 2.42 15.47
C GLY A 373 -2.48 2.82 13.98
N LYS A 374 -3.56 3.40 13.43
CA LYS A 374 -3.76 3.68 11.99
C LYS A 374 -3.74 5.16 11.64
N GLY A 375 -4.78 5.92 12.00
CA GLY A 375 -4.96 7.31 11.59
C GLY A 375 -3.98 8.27 12.26
N ARG A 376 -4.20 8.56 13.56
CA ARG A 376 -3.37 9.49 14.34
C ARG A 376 -1.91 9.05 14.35
N ALA A 377 -1.64 7.82 14.81
CA ALA A 377 -0.27 7.29 14.87
C ALA A 377 0.40 7.22 13.49
N GLY A 378 -0.34 6.89 12.44
CA GLY A 378 0.17 6.93 11.06
C GLY A 378 0.48 8.34 10.58
N THR A 379 -0.26 9.35 11.02
CA THR A 379 -0.01 10.76 10.68
C THR A 379 1.31 11.24 11.29
N PHE A 380 1.58 10.92 12.55
CA PHE A 380 2.86 11.20 13.21
C PHE A 380 4.02 10.45 12.54
N ALA A 381 3.82 9.15 12.23
CA ALA A 381 4.82 8.33 11.54
C ALA A 381 5.19 8.89 10.15
N ALA A 382 4.20 9.34 9.37
CA ALA A 382 4.45 9.97 8.07
C ALA A 382 5.23 11.29 8.23
N CYS A 383 4.87 12.13 9.21
CA CYS A 383 5.59 13.37 9.48
C CYS A 383 7.04 13.16 9.91
N TYR A 384 7.31 12.12 10.70
CA TYR A 384 8.67 11.71 11.05
C TYR A 384 9.47 11.31 9.80
N LEU A 385 8.92 10.45 8.95
CA LEU A 385 9.57 10.04 7.69
C LEU A 385 9.87 11.23 6.78
N MET A 386 8.96 12.20 6.67
CA MET A 386 9.24 13.41 5.89
C MET A 386 10.39 14.24 6.46
N ALA A 387 10.47 14.36 7.79
CA ALA A 387 11.49 15.18 8.45
C ALA A 387 12.86 14.50 8.62
N ARG A 388 12.90 13.17 8.73
CA ARG A 388 14.10 12.39 9.09
C ARG A 388 14.43 11.26 8.11
N GLY A 389 13.49 10.87 7.26
CA GLY A 389 13.66 9.71 6.38
C GLY A 389 13.87 8.43 7.18
N PHE A 390 14.72 7.54 6.66
CA PHE A 390 15.21 6.35 7.38
C PHE A 390 16.52 6.59 8.15
N GLY A 391 17.01 7.83 8.18
CA GLY A 391 18.30 8.19 8.77
C GLY A 391 18.32 8.16 10.29
N ALA A 392 19.41 7.66 10.86
CA ALA A 392 19.76 7.93 12.26
C ALA A 392 20.03 9.44 12.44
N THR A 393 19.68 9.94 13.61
CA THR A 393 19.71 11.34 14.02
C THR A 393 21.13 11.82 14.30
N ASP A 394 22.06 11.63 13.36
CA ASP A 394 23.29 12.43 13.36
C ASP A 394 22.85 13.85 13.02
N ALA A 395 22.66 14.62 14.10
CA ALA A 395 22.20 15.99 14.16
C ALA A 395 23.20 16.99 13.56
N SER A 396 23.92 16.61 12.49
CA SER A 396 24.45 17.61 11.58
C SER A 396 23.25 18.23 10.87
N HIS A 397 22.83 19.39 11.38
CA HIS A 397 21.81 20.30 10.85
C HIS A 397 22.05 20.75 9.38
N ASP A 398 22.95 20.10 8.66
CA ASP A 398 23.50 20.51 7.36
C ASP A 398 23.01 19.65 6.19
N SER A 399 21.90 18.90 6.32
CA SER A 399 21.23 18.43 5.11
C SER A 399 20.45 19.61 4.51
N GLU A 400 20.91 20.14 3.38
CA GLU A 400 20.29 21.24 2.61
C GLU A 400 18.78 21.04 2.29
N GLN A 401 18.26 19.82 2.50
CA GLN A 401 16.85 19.46 2.28
C GLN A 401 16.07 19.38 3.59
N ALA A 402 15.12 20.29 3.76
CA ALA A 402 14.21 20.32 4.91
C ALA A 402 13.19 19.15 4.94
N VAL A 403 12.94 18.54 3.78
CA VAL A 403 12.05 17.37 3.60
C VAL A 403 12.84 16.27 2.91
N ARG A 404 12.97 15.11 3.56
CA ARG A 404 13.74 13.96 3.07
C ARG A 404 12.89 12.98 2.26
N ILE A 405 11.63 12.83 2.64
CA ILE A 405 10.64 12.03 1.90
C ILE A 405 9.44 12.93 1.64
N PHE A 406 8.95 12.99 0.40
CA PHE A 406 7.81 13.85 0.07
C PHE A 406 6.48 13.29 0.64
N PRO A 407 5.45 14.12 0.86
CA PRO A 407 4.18 13.69 1.45
C PRO A 407 3.54 12.47 0.78
N GLY A 408 3.39 12.48 -0.55
CA GLY A 408 2.75 11.38 -1.27
C GLY A 408 3.52 10.07 -1.14
N ASP A 409 4.83 10.17 -1.12
CA ASP A 409 5.78 9.10 -0.99
C ASP A 409 5.81 8.52 0.43
N ALA A 410 5.80 9.38 1.45
CA ALA A 410 5.67 8.97 2.85
C ALA A 410 4.34 8.25 3.10
N ILE A 411 3.24 8.74 2.51
CA ILE A 411 1.92 8.09 2.59
C ILE A 411 1.96 6.71 1.91
N LYS A 412 2.48 6.63 0.68
CA LYS A 412 2.59 5.36 -0.06
C LYS A 412 3.41 4.33 0.72
N LEU A 413 4.61 4.73 1.15
CA LEU A 413 5.54 3.88 1.88
C LEU A 413 4.94 3.39 3.20
N LEU A 414 4.30 4.28 3.95
CA LEU A 414 3.64 3.91 5.21
C LEU A 414 2.44 2.99 4.97
N ARG A 415 1.61 3.23 3.95
CA ARG A 415 0.48 2.35 3.61
C ARG A 415 0.93 0.98 3.11
N HIS A 416 2.10 0.87 2.50
CA HIS A 416 2.69 -0.42 2.14
C HIS A 416 3.16 -1.19 3.38
N MET A 417 4.02 -0.60 4.21
CA MET A 417 4.53 -1.26 5.42
C MET A 417 3.44 -1.52 6.47
N ARG A 418 2.44 -0.64 6.50
CA ARG A 418 1.34 -0.59 7.47
C ARG A 418 0.01 -0.30 6.74
N PRO A 419 -0.62 -1.32 6.12
CA PRO A 419 -1.89 -1.20 5.41
C PRO A 419 -3.00 -0.56 6.25
N GLY A 420 -3.63 0.48 5.70
CA GLY A 420 -4.68 1.25 6.36
C GLY A 420 -4.18 2.39 7.25
N SER A 421 -2.88 2.70 7.27
CA SER A 421 -2.37 3.92 7.91
C SER A 421 -2.88 5.17 7.20
N ILE A 422 -3.17 6.21 8.00
CA ILE A 422 -3.75 7.50 7.58
C ILE A 422 -5.17 7.31 7.02
N GLU A 423 -6.16 7.64 7.85
CA GLU A 423 -7.55 7.21 7.66
C GLU A 423 -8.45 8.30 7.09
N THR A 424 -8.07 9.57 7.21
CA THR A 424 -8.91 10.70 6.78
C THR A 424 -8.19 11.65 5.83
N ALA A 425 -8.97 12.30 4.96
CA ALA A 425 -8.46 13.35 4.08
C ALA A 425 -7.88 14.54 4.87
N GLU A 426 -8.39 14.81 6.07
CA GLU A 426 -7.85 15.81 7.00
C GLU A 426 -6.40 15.49 7.39
N GLN A 427 -6.13 14.22 7.73
CA GLN A 427 -4.77 13.74 8.06
C GLN A 427 -3.84 13.81 6.84
N GLU A 428 -4.31 13.41 5.65
CA GLU A 428 -3.53 13.56 4.41
C GLU A 428 -3.21 15.03 4.09
N THR A 429 -4.15 15.93 4.33
CA THR A 429 -3.97 17.39 4.13
C THR A 429 -2.93 17.91 5.10
N PHE A 430 -3.05 17.56 6.39
CA PHE A 430 -2.09 17.94 7.42
C PHE A 430 -0.65 17.50 7.08
N ILE A 431 -0.47 16.28 6.58
CA ILE A 431 0.86 15.78 6.16
C ILE A 431 1.45 16.67 5.06
N ARG A 432 0.64 17.15 4.12
CA ARG A 432 1.10 18.05 3.05
C ARG A 432 1.46 19.42 3.61
N ASP A 433 0.62 19.97 4.49
CA ASP A 433 0.85 21.27 5.13
C ASP A 433 2.09 21.25 6.02
N TYR A 434 2.31 20.16 6.75
CA TYR A 434 3.49 19.96 7.57
C TYR A 434 4.78 19.89 6.73
N ALA A 435 4.75 19.29 5.54
CA ALA A 435 5.89 19.35 4.63
C ALA A 435 6.18 20.78 4.14
N GLN A 436 5.14 21.60 3.91
CA GLN A 436 5.34 23.02 3.59
C GLN A 436 5.97 23.78 4.76
N TYR A 437 5.52 23.50 5.99
CA TYR A 437 6.11 24.05 7.22
C TYR A 437 7.59 23.68 7.40
N LEU A 438 7.98 22.45 7.05
CA LEU A 438 9.39 22.07 7.04
C LEU A 438 10.17 22.89 6.00
N ILE A 439 9.65 23.02 4.77
CA ILE A 439 10.27 23.78 3.68
C ILE A 439 10.39 25.28 4.01
N SER A 440 9.46 25.85 4.78
CA SER A 440 9.52 27.25 5.23
C SER A 440 10.56 27.50 6.32
N GLY A 441 11.35 26.49 6.70
CA GLY A 441 12.34 26.59 7.78
C GLY A 441 11.67 26.65 9.16
N ARG A 442 10.53 25.95 9.32
CA ARG A 442 9.75 25.91 10.58
C ARG A 442 9.28 27.28 11.05
N GLN A 443 9.29 28.27 10.17
CA GLN A 443 8.51 29.46 10.38
C GLN A 443 7.06 29.04 10.23
N ALA A 444 6.23 29.38 11.22
CA ALA A 444 4.78 29.30 11.08
C ALA A 444 4.48 29.88 9.71
N VAL A 445 4.03 29.02 8.78
CA VAL A 445 3.60 29.49 7.47
C VAL A 445 2.54 30.51 7.84
N PRO A 446 2.75 31.82 7.59
CA PRO A 446 1.70 32.77 7.86
C PRO A 446 0.50 32.20 7.14
N ALA A 447 -0.61 31.95 7.84
CA ALA A 447 -1.88 31.73 7.17
C ALA A 447 -1.93 32.83 6.13
N LEU A 448 -1.78 32.46 4.84
CA LEU A 448 -1.33 33.37 3.78
C LEU A 448 -1.89 34.74 4.09
N ALA A 449 -1.03 35.68 4.53
CA ALA A 449 -1.48 37.06 4.69
C ALA A 449 -2.12 37.37 3.34
N THR A 450 -3.42 37.64 3.34
CA THR A 450 -4.20 37.87 2.13
C THR A 450 -3.35 38.82 1.29
N PRO A 451 -2.77 38.38 0.16
CA PRO A 451 -1.99 39.28 -0.66
C PRO A 451 -2.91 40.43 -1.05
N PRO A 452 -2.41 41.66 -1.22
CA PRO A 452 -3.24 42.82 -1.52
C PRO A 452 -4.23 42.45 -2.62
N ASP A 453 -5.48 42.82 -2.41
CA ASP A 453 -6.66 42.45 -3.19
C ASP A 453 -6.39 42.54 -4.70
N ILE A 454 -5.85 41.48 -5.32
CA ILE A 454 -5.81 41.37 -6.78
C ILE A 454 -7.26 41.06 -7.15
N GLN A 455 -8.04 42.14 -7.30
CA GLN A 455 -9.41 42.09 -7.79
C GLN A 455 -9.41 41.39 -9.14
N GLU A 456 -10.30 40.41 -9.28
CA GLU A 456 -10.51 39.74 -10.54
C GLU A 456 -10.97 40.77 -11.59
N SER A 457 -10.23 40.85 -12.69
CA SER A 457 -10.56 41.72 -13.83
C SER A 457 -12.04 41.55 -14.21
N GLN A 458 -12.71 42.65 -14.54
CA GLN A 458 -14.07 42.66 -15.09
C GLN A 458 -14.06 42.91 -16.61
N ALA A 459 -12.91 42.70 -17.26
CA ALA A 459 -12.75 42.96 -18.69
C ALA A 459 -13.77 42.17 -19.52
N PRO A 460 -14.36 42.78 -20.55
CA PRO A 460 -15.35 42.13 -21.41
C PRO A 460 -14.72 41.03 -22.27
N LEU A 461 -15.56 40.15 -22.82
CA LEU A 461 -15.16 39.13 -23.78
C LEU A 461 -14.63 39.77 -25.07
N GLU A 462 -13.40 39.42 -25.47
CA GLU A 462 -12.82 39.81 -26.75
C GLU A 462 -12.93 38.64 -27.74
N LEU A 463 -13.45 38.92 -28.94
CA LEU A 463 -13.62 37.94 -30.00
C LEU A 463 -12.80 38.34 -31.23
N GLU A 464 -11.89 37.48 -31.65
CA GLU A 464 -11.20 37.59 -32.93
C GLU A 464 -11.89 36.66 -33.94
N GLY A 465 -12.66 37.25 -34.86
CA GLY A 465 -13.46 36.54 -35.87
C GLY A 465 -14.92 36.29 -35.46
N LYS A 466 -15.63 35.51 -36.27
CA LYS A 466 -17.07 35.27 -36.09
C LYS A 466 -17.31 34.05 -35.21
N LEU A 467 -17.91 34.24 -34.04
CA LEU A 467 -18.27 33.15 -33.13
C LEU A 467 -19.23 32.15 -33.82
N PRO A 468 -18.87 30.86 -33.92
CA PRO A 468 -19.78 29.86 -34.47
C PRO A 468 -20.96 29.61 -33.53
N LYS A 469 -22.16 29.39 -34.09
CA LYS A 469 -23.37 29.09 -33.30
C LYS A 469 -23.31 27.73 -32.61
N ALA A 470 -22.63 26.76 -33.22
CA ALA A 470 -22.41 25.42 -32.68
C ALA A 470 -21.03 24.93 -33.12
N PRO A 471 -19.96 25.30 -32.41
CA PRO A 471 -18.60 24.82 -32.72
C PRO A 471 -18.55 23.29 -32.65
N SER A 472 -18.01 22.63 -33.68
CA SER A 472 -17.82 21.17 -33.68
C SER A 472 -16.73 20.75 -32.69
N ILE A 473 -15.68 21.58 -32.58
CA ILE A 473 -14.59 21.44 -31.63
C ILE A 473 -14.32 22.77 -30.92
N ILE A 474 -14.11 22.68 -29.61
CA ILE A 474 -13.65 23.78 -28.75
C ILE A 474 -12.29 23.38 -28.17
N VAL A 475 -11.28 24.23 -28.35
CA VAL A 475 -9.94 24.00 -27.80
C VAL A 475 -9.66 25.07 -26.74
N CYS A 476 -9.64 24.68 -25.47
CA CYS A 476 -9.25 25.56 -24.37
C CYS A 476 -7.72 25.71 -24.33
N CYS A 477 -7.21 26.91 -24.04
CA CYS A 477 -5.79 27.11 -23.75
C CYS A 477 -5.60 28.18 -22.67
N GLY A 478 -4.53 28.06 -21.88
CA GLY A 478 -4.22 28.97 -20.78
C GLY A 478 -3.52 28.24 -19.64
N VAL A 479 -2.90 28.98 -18.72
CA VAL A 479 -2.08 28.42 -17.63
C VAL A 479 -2.90 27.64 -16.60
N PRO A 480 -2.31 26.69 -15.84
CA PRO A 480 -3.03 26.00 -14.75
C PRO A 480 -3.66 27.00 -13.77
N GLY A 481 -4.87 26.72 -13.28
CA GLY A 481 -5.62 27.65 -12.40
C GLY A 481 -6.44 28.73 -13.12
N SER A 482 -6.36 28.85 -14.45
CA SER A 482 -7.04 29.90 -15.22
C SER A 482 -8.57 29.74 -15.41
N GLY A 483 -9.17 28.63 -14.95
CA GLY A 483 -10.62 28.40 -15.04
C GLY A 483 -11.12 27.55 -16.21
N LYS A 484 -10.22 26.97 -17.03
CA LYS A 484 -10.56 26.10 -18.18
C LYS A 484 -11.53 24.96 -17.83
N SER A 485 -11.20 24.15 -16.83
CA SER A 485 -12.03 22.99 -16.45
C SER A 485 -13.40 23.40 -15.90
N THR A 486 -13.46 24.53 -15.20
CA THR A 486 -14.73 25.12 -14.75
C THR A 486 -15.57 25.58 -15.94
N PHE A 487 -14.97 26.17 -16.97
CA PHE A 487 -15.68 26.50 -18.21
C PHE A 487 -16.12 25.24 -18.97
N ALA A 488 -15.25 24.23 -19.04
CA ALA A 488 -15.53 22.95 -19.69
C ALA A 488 -16.74 22.23 -19.06
N SER A 489 -16.84 22.22 -17.73
CA SER A 489 -17.95 21.56 -17.03
C SER A 489 -19.31 22.16 -17.38
N HIS A 490 -19.42 23.47 -17.60
CA HIS A 490 -20.67 24.11 -18.02
C HIS A 490 -21.10 23.72 -19.44
N LEU A 491 -20.15 23.44 -20.33
CA LEU A 491 -20.46 23.07 -21.72
C LEU A 491 -20.94 21.61 -21.88
N THR A 492 -20.79 20.78 -20.85
CA THR A 492 -21.36 19.43 -20.83
C THR A 492 -22.89 19.45 -20.96
N ILE A 493 -23.55 20.49 -20.43
CA ILE A 493 -25.00 20.71 -20.54
C ILE A 493 -25.44 20.84 -22.01
N LEU A 494 -24.57 21.37 -22.88
CA LEU A 494 -24.83 21.51 -24.30
C LEU A 494 -24.44 20.26 -25.12
N GLY A 495 -24.11 19.16 -24.43
CA GLY A 495 -23.74 17.88 -25.03
C GLY A 495 -22.31 17.81 -25.55
N TYR A 496 -21.40 18.69 -25.09
CA TYR A 496 -19.98 18.57 -25.41
C TYR A 496 -19.35 17.40 -24.64
N ILE A 497 -18.61 16.55 -25.34
CA ILE A 497 -17.70 15.60 -24.72
C ILE A 497 -16.42 16.34 -24.36
N VAL A 498 -16.10 16.40 -23.06
CA VAL A 498 -14.86 16.97 -22.57
C VAL A 498 -13.77 15.90 -22.60
N ILE A 499 -12.65 16.20 -23.26
CA ILE A 499 -11.45 15.36 -23.30
C ILE A 499 -10.37 16.06 -22.48
N SER A 500 -10.04 15.49 -21.32
CA SER A 500 -9.03 15.99 -20.39
C SER A 500 -7.88 15.00 -20.25
N GLN A 501 -6.64 15.47 -20.44
CA GLN A 501 -5.46 14.62 -20.24
C GLN A 501 -5.20 14.33 -18.76
N ASP A 502 -5.60 15.24 -17.86
CA ASP A 502 -5.49 15.02 -16.42
C ASP A 502 -6.39 13.87 -15.95
N GLU A 503 -7.51 13.61 -16.65
CA GLU A 503 -8.41 12.48 -16.37
C GLU A 503 -8.01 11.20 -17.11
N LEU A 504 -7.54 11.30 -18.35
CA LEU A 504 -7.22 10.15 -19.22
C LEU A 504 -5.76 9.68 -19.11
N GLY A 505 -4.91 10.36 -18.34
CA GLY A 505 -3.55 9.98 -18.00
C GLY A 505 -2.50 10.10 -19.11
N SER A 506 -2.87 10.07 -20.39
CA SER A 506 -1.91 10.18 -21.50
C SER A 506 -2.43 10.95 -22.72
N ARG A 507 -1.49 11.53 -23.49
CA ARG A 507 -1.80 12.20 -24.77
C ARG A 507 -2.42 11.23 -25.79
N THR A 508 -1.91 9.99 -25.86
CA THR A 508 -2.40 8.95 -26.77
C THR A 508 -3.85 8.57 -26.44
N ALA A 509 -4.20 8.46 -25.15
CA ALA A 509 -5.59 8.24 -24.74
C ALA A 509 -6.52 9.38 -25.16
N CYS A 510 -6.05 10.64 -25.07
CA CYS A 510 -6.82 11.80 -25.54
C CYS A 510 -7.03 11.79 -27.06
N LEU A 511 -6.00 11.43 -27.85
CA LEU A 511 -6.13 11.30 -29.31
C LEU A 511 -7.13 10.21 -29.69
N ASN A 512 -7.11 9.06 -29.00
CA ASN A 512 -8.07 7.98 -29.22
C ASN A 512 -9.51 8.39 -28.85
N ALA A 513 -9.67 9.10 -27.73
CA ALA A 513 -10.97 9.65 -27.32
C ALA A 513 -11.50 10.66 -28.35
N LEU A 514 -10.61 11.50 -28.91
CA LEU A 514 -10.94 12.44 -29.97
C LEU A 514 -11.41 11.72 -31.24
N SER A 515 -10.66 10.73 -31.72
CA SER A 515 -11.02 9.93 -32.90
C SER A 515 -12.38 9.24 -32.75
N ASN A 516 -12.64 8.66 -31.57
CA ASN A 516 -13.92 8.01 -31.27
C ASN A 516 -15.08 9.01 -31.23
N ALA A 517 -14.88 10.17 -30.61
CA ALA A 517 -15.90 11.22 -30.54
C ALA A 517 -16.24 11.79 -31.92
N MET A 518 -15.22 11.99 -32.78
CA MET A 518 -15.39 12.47 -34.16
C MET A 518 -16.24 11.50 -35.00
N ASN A 519 -16.01 10.19 -34.90
CA ASN A 519 -16.78 9.16 -35.63
C ASN A 519 -18.27 9.13 -35.25
N SER A 520 -18.60 9.60 -34.05
CA SER A 520 -19.97 9.63 -33.53
C SER A 520 -20.74 10.91 -33.84
N GLY A 521 -20.13 11.88 -34.55
CA GLY A 521 -20.75 13.16 -34.91
C GLY A 521 -21.01 14.09 -33.71
N ARG A 522 -20.37 13.84 -32.57
CA ARG A 522 -20.59 14.59 -31.32
C ARG A 522 -19.71 15.84 -31.26
N LYS A 523 -20.16 16.84 -30.48
CA LYS A 523 -19.41 18.07 -30.21
C LYS A 523 -18.30 17.80 -29.20
N ILE A 524 -17.10 18.31 -29.45
CA ILE A 524 -15.90 17.98 -28.67
C ILE A 524 -15.33 19.22 -28.01
N LEU A 525 -14.88 19.09 -26.77
CA LEU A 525 -14.11 20.09 -26.05
C LEU A 525 -12.80 19.49 -25.55
N ILE A 526 -11.68 20.16 -25.82
CA ILE A 526 -10.36 19.77 -25.33
C ILE A 526 -10.01 20.62 -24.10
N ASP A 527 -10.01 20.02 -22.91
CA ASP A 527 -9.62 20.67 -21.65
C ASP A 527 -8.15 20.37 -21.32
N ARG A 528 -7.25 21.22 -21.82
CA ARG A 528 -5.80 21.14 -21.58
C ARG A 528 -5.21 22.55 -21.56
N CYS A 529 -3.99 22.71 -21.03
CA CYS A 529 -3.30 24.01 -21.06
C CYS A 529 -2.90 24.48 -22.46
N ASN A 530 -2.62 23.55 -23.39
CA ASN A 530 -2.28 23.80 -24.81
C ASN A 530 -1.30 24.99 -25.01
N PRO A 531 -0.09 24.93 -24.41
CA PRO A 531 0.82 26.07 -24.34
C PRO A 531 1.45 26.43 -25.70
N TYR A 532 1.62 25.46 -26.61
CA TYR A 532 2.30 25.68 -27.88
C TYR A 532 1.32 25.74 -29.07
N VAL A 533 1.77 26.32 -30.20
CA VAL A 533 0.98 26.41 -31.44
C VAL A 533 0.77 25.01 -32.03
N GLU A 534 1.81 24.19 -31.99
CA GLU A 534 1.85 22.84 -32.53
C GLU A 534 0.85 21.92 -31.81
N ASP A 535 0.64 22.12 -30.50
CA ASP A 535 -0.36 21.36 -29.74
C ASP A 535 -1.78 21.62 -30.27
N ARG A 536 -2.10 22.89 -30.55
CA ARG A 536 -3.41 23.30 -31.04
C ARG A 536 -3.62 22.89 -32.50
N GLU A 537 -2.58 23.02 -33.32
CA GLU A 537 -2.60 22.57 -34.71
C GLU A 537 -2.84 21.06 -34.82
N GLN A 538 -2.23 20.26 -33.95
CA GLN A 538 -2.42 18.80 -33.95
C GLN A 538 -3.88 18.40 -33.63
N TRP A 539 -4.53 19.07 -32.68
CA TRP A 539 -5.95 18.83 -32.40
C TRP A 539 -6.83 19.13 -33.61
N LEU A 540 -6.56 20.25 -34.30
CA LEU A 540 -7.27 20.60 -35.53
C LEU A 540 -6.97 19.59 -36.64
N ALA A 541 -5.72 19.17 -36.82
CA ALA A 541 -5.32 18.21 -37.83
C ALA A 541 -6.00 16.85 -37.62
N HIS A 542 -6.05 16.35 -36.39
CA HIS A 542 -6.73 15.09 -36.05
C HIS A 542 -8.25 15.19 -36.18
N ALA A 543 -8.82 16.38 -36.01
CA ALA A 543 -10.23 16.65 -36.28
C ALA A 543 -10.52 16.98 -37.77
N PHE A 544 -9.55 16.78 -38.67
CA PHE A 544 -9.65 17.09 -40.11
C PHE A 544 -9.92 18.57 -40.43
N HIS A 545 -9.31 19.47 -39.66
CA HIS A 545 -9.35 20.94 -39.80
C HIS A 545 -10.78 21.51 -39.94
N PRO A 546 -11.62 21.37 -38.90
CA PRO A 546 -13.00 21.80 -38.97
C PRO A 546 -13.12 23.31 -39.15
N THR A 547 -13.97 23.74 -40.09
CA THR A 547 -14.13 25.15 -40.48
C THR A 547 -14.85 26.01 -39.44
N ASN A 548 -15.47 25.39 -38.42
CA ASN A 548 -16.18 26.05 -37.33
C ASN A 548 -15.51 25.83 -35.95
N ALA A 549 -14.21 25.56 -35.92
CA ALA A 549 -13.45 25.39 -34.67
C ALA A 549 -13.37 26.70 -33.85
N LEU A 550 -13.55 26.59 -32.53
CA LEU A 550 -13.40 27.69 -31.58
C LEU A 550 -12.17 27.46 -30.68
N CYS A 551 -11.30 28.45 -30.57
CA CYS A 551 -10.27 28.49 -29.52
C CYS A 551 -10.74 29.40 -28.38
N VAL A 552 -10.68 28.90 -27.14
CA VAL A 552 -10.98 29.68 -25.94
C VAL A 552 -9.69 29.89 -25.15
N TRP A 553 -9.19 31.11 -25.20
CA TRP A 553 -7.94 31.50 -24.56
C TRP A 553 -8.22 32.16 -23.22
N PHE A 554 -7.84 31.47 -22.14
CA PHE A 554 -7.92 31.99 -20.78
C PHE A 554 -6.67 32.81 -20.47
N ASP A 555 -6.81 34.11 -20.62
CA ASP A 555 -5.78 35.12 -20.37
C ASP A 555 -5.98 35.76 -18.99
N VAL A 556 -5.94 34.90 -17.98
CA VAL A 556 -6.13 35.28 -16.57
C VAL A 556 -4.76 35.52 -15.95
N ASP A 557 -4.67 36.56 -15.11
CA ASP A 557 -3.44 36.93 -14.41
C ASP A 557 -2.77 35.72 -13.73
N SER A 558 -1.46 35.56 -13.95
CA SER A 558 -0.73 34.39 -13.50
C SER A 558 -0.71 34.26 -11.97
N GLU A 559 -0.67 35.38 -11.24
CA GLU A 559 -0.67 35.36 -9.77
C GLU A 559 -2.05 34.97 -9.23
N LEU A 560 -3.14 35.41 -9.89
CA LEU A 560 -4.49 34.89 -9.61
C LEU A 560 -4.61 33.38 -9.94
N CYS A 561 -3.98 32.92 -11.01
CA CYS A 561 -3.95 31.50 -11.36
C CYS A 561 -3.16 30.65 -10.34
N VAL A 562 -2.04 31.15 -9.83
CA VAL A 562 -1.28 30.54 -8.71
C VAL A 562 -2.18 30.42 -7.48
N ARG A 563 -2.83 31.51 -7.07
CA ARG A 563 -3.78 31.48 -5.93
C ARG A 563 -4.87 30.44 -6.12
N ARG A 564 -5.49 30.39 -7.30
CA ARG A 564 -6.54 29.42 -7.62
C ARG A 564 -6.05 27.98 -7.64
N ALA A 565 -4.83 27.74 -8.11
CA ALA A 565 -4.23 26.41 -8.18
C ALA A 565 -3.74 25.93 -6.80
N ASP A 566 -3.21 26.80 -5.96
CA ASP A 566 -2.83 26.48 -4.57
C ASP A 566 -4.06 26.27 -3.67
N ALA A 567 -5.17 26.98 -3.91
CA ALA A 567 -6.42 26.82 -3.15
C ALA A 567 -7.27 25.60 -3.57
N ARG A 568 -6.87 24.85 -4.60
CA ARG A 568 -7.63 23.68 -5.09
C ARG A 568 -7.30 22.43 -4.27
N THR A 569 -8.28 21.94 -3.52
CA THR A 569 -8.21 20.71 -2.71
C THR A 569 -8.38 19.41 -3.53
N ASN A 570 -8.77 19.49 -4.81
CA ASN A 570 -9.06 18.33 -5.68
C ASN A 570 -8.42 18.48 -7.08
N HIS A 571 -7.08 18.47 -7.19
CA HIS A 571 -6.41 18.36 -8.49
C HIS A 571 -5.51 17.10 -8.55
N PRO A 572 -5.63 16.23 -9.56
CA PRO A 572 -4.86 14.98 -9.65
C PRO A 572 -3.35 15.20 -9.89
N THR A 573 -2.96 16.33 -10.49
CA THR A 573 -1.58 16.53 -11.02
C THR A 573 -0.76 17.66 -10.38
N ILE A 574 -1.33 18.51 -9.50
CA ILE A 574 -0.62 19.68 -8.94
C ILE A 574 -0.77 19.66 -7.42
N ALA A 575 0.32 19.34 -6.72
CA ALA A 575 0.36 19.38 -5.26
C ALA A 575 0.34 20.84 -4.75
N PRO A 576 -0.37 21.13 -3.64
CA PRO A 576 -0.34 22.44 -2.98
C PRO A 576 1.10 22.89 -2.69
N GLY A 577 1.46 24.12 -3.03
CA GLY A 577 2.81 24.68 -2.83
C GLY A 577 3.78 24.50 -4.01
N ARG A 578 3.40 23.73 -5.05
CA ARG A 578 4.12 23.70 -6.34
C ARG A 578 3.46 24.57 -7.41
N ALA A 579 2.26 25.12 -7.17
CA ALA A 579 1.51 25.84 -8.19
C ALA A 579 2.27 27.07 -8.70
N LYS A 580 2.95 27.82 -7.83
CA LYS A 580 3.75 28.99 -8.24
C LYS A 580 4.81 28.66 -9.30
N LYS A 581 5.64 27.63 -9.05
CA LYS A 581 6.69 27.21 -10.00
C LYS A 581 6.09 26.68 -11.30
N ILE A 582 5.03 25.88 -11.21
CA ILE A 582 4.37 25.27 -12.37
C ILE A 582 3.68 26.34 -13.22
N VAL A 583 2.83 27.18 -12.63
CA VAL A 583 2.14 28.27 -13.34
C VAL A 583 3.14 29.24 -13.95
N HIS A 584 4.19 29.64 -13.24
CA HIS A 584 5.23 30.51 -13.82
C HIS A 584 6.02 29.83 -14.94
N SER A 585 6.31 28.53 -14.83
CA SER A 585 6.93 27.78 -15.93
C SER A 585 6.02 27.74 -17.16
N PHE A 586 4.73 27.45 -16.98
CA PHE A 586 3.74 27.45 -18.07
C PHE A 586 3.57 28.84 -18.68
N THR A 587 3.58 29.90 -17.86
CA THR A 587 3.48 31.29 -18.32
C THR A 587 4.66 31.66 -19.23
N LYS A 588 5.88 31.21 -18.89
CA LYS A 588 7.08 31.45 -19.73
C LYS A 588 7.02 30.73 -21.08
N THR A 589 6.42 29.54 -21.13
CA THR A 589 6.35 28.72 -22.34
C THR A 589 5.09 28.93 -23.17
N PHE A 590 4.10 29.67 -22.66
CA PHE A 590 2.80 29.82 -23.33
C PHE A 590 2.86 30.76 -24.52
N VAL A 591 2.42 30.28 -25.69
CA VAL A 591 2.32 31.05 -26.92
C VAL A 591 0.86 31.43 -27.18
N LYS A 592 0.60 32.75 -27.21
CA LYS A 592 -0.73 33.33 -27.48
C LYS A 592 -1.31 32.78 -28.79
N PRO A 593 -2.60 32.35 -28.80
CA PRO A 593 -3.23 31.88 -30.02
C PRO A 593 -3.46 33.01 -31.03
N SER A 594 -3.40 32.68 -32.32
CA SER A 594 -3.59 33.65 -33.41
C SER A 594 -4.41 33.09 -34.57
N LYS A 595 -4.98 33.96 -35.40
CA LYS A 595 -5.74 33.57 -36.60
C LYS A 595 -4.98 32.70 -37.61
N LYS A 596 -3.64 32.69 -37.56
CA LYS A 596 -2.81 31.82 -38.41
C LYS A 596 -3.07 30.33 -38.15
N GLU A 597 -3.58 29.99 -36.98
CA GLU A 597 -3.90 28.62 -36.56
C GLU A 597 -5.25 28.10 -37.09
N LYS A 598 -5.92 28.86 -37.98
CA LYS A 598 -7.13 28.46 -38.71
C LYS A 598 -8.39 28.24 -37.85
N PHE A 599 -8.42 28.78 -36.63
CA PHE A 599 -9.66 28.84 -35.84
C PHE A 599 -10.67 29.83 -36.42
N ALA A 600 -11.93 29.41 -36.53
CA ALA A 600 -13.04 30.26 -37.00
C ALA A 600 -13.22 31.49 -36.10
N CYS A 601 -13.06 31.29 -34.79
CA CYS A 601 -13.07 32.33 -33.77
C CYS A 601 -12.04 32.03 -32.68
N ILE A 602 -11.39 33.07 -32.16
CA ILE A 602 -10.59 33.00 -30.94
C ILE A 602 -11.29 33.90 -29.91
N ALA A 603 -11.72 33.31 -28.80
CA ALA A 603 -12.38 34.01 -27.71
C ALA A 603 -11.37 34.18 -26.57
N ARG A 604 -10.97 35.41 -26.27
CA ARG A 604 -10.09 35.73 -25.15
C ARG A 604 -10.93 36.01 -23.92
N VAL A 605 -10.70 35.21 -22.88
CA VAL A 605 -11.40 35.20 -21.61
C VAL A 605 -10.41 35.57 -20.52
N SER A 606 -10.44 36.82 -20.08
CA SER A 606 -9.56 37.34 -19.02
C SER A 606 -10.26 37.54 -17.68
N SER A 607 -11.56 37.23 -17.60
CA SER A 607 -12.41 37.42 -16.44
C SER A 607 -13.52 36.37 -16.35
N SER A 608 -14.11 36.22 -15.16
CA SER A 608 -15.34 35.45 -14.95
C SER A 608 -16.52 36.03 -15.75
N VAL A 609 -16.62 37.36 -15.89
CA VAL A 609 -17.64 38.02 -16.71
C VAL A 609 -17.52 37.64 -18.19
N ALA A 610 -16.32 37.65 -18.74
CA ALA A 610 -16.06 37.22 -20.12
C ALA A 610 -16.37 35.73 -20.32
N ALA A 611 -16.07 34.89 -19.33
CA ALA A 611 -16.40 33.47 -19.36
C ALA A 611 -17.92 33.24 -19.38
N SER A 612 -18.67 33.92 -18.51
CA SER A 612 -20.13 33.86 -18.45
C SER A 612 -20.79 34.40 -19.72
N ASP A 613 -20.30 35.52 -20.28
CA ASP A 613 -20.78 36.06 -21.56
C ASP A 613 -20.55 35.06 -22.70
N LEU A 614 -19.38 34.42 -22.76
CA LEU A 614 -19.11 33.39 -23.77
C LEU A 614 -20.03 32.17 -23.61
N LEU A 615 -20.26 31.68 -22.39
CA LEU A 615 -21.17 30.57 -22.12
C LEU A 615 -22.61 30.90 -22.56
N LEU A 616 -23.09 32.11 -22.27
CA LEU A 616 -24.40 32.58 -22.73
C LEU A 616 -24.49 32.63 -24.26
N ARG A 617 -23.46 33.14 -24.94
CA ARG A 617 -23.41 33.20 -26.41
C ARG A 617 -23.30 31.83 -27.07
N LEU A 618 -22.73 30.84 -26.37
CA LEU A 618 -22.69 29.44 -26.80
C LEU A 618 -24.00 28.68 -26.51
N GLY A 619 -24.92 29.27 -25.72
CA GLY A 619 -26.26 28.76 -25.48
C GLY A 619 -26.48 28.13 -24.10
N VAL A 620 -25.56 28.30 -23.14
CA VAL A 620 -25.76 27.82 -21.76
C VAL A 620 -26.83 28.67 -21.05
N PRO A 621 -27.84 28.07 -20.41
CA PRO A 621 -28.86 28.82 -19.69
C PRO A 621 -28.28 29.65 -18.53
N LYS A 622 -28.78 30.87 -18.34
CA LYS A 622 -28.28 31.81 -17.31
C LYS A 622 -28.34 31.25 -15.88
N GLY A 623 -29.31 30.36 -15.58
CA GLY A 623 -29.46 29.73 -14.26
C GLY A 623 -28.32 28.77 -13.91
N ASP A 624 -27.71 28.14 -14.92
CA ASP A 624 -26.69 27.10 -14.71
C ASP A 624 -25.27 27.68 -14.54
N ILE A 625 -25.11 29.00 -14.69
CA ILE A 625 -23.80 29.68 -14.61
C ILE A 625 -23.44 30.09 -13.16
N ASN A 626 -24.42 30.22 -12.25
CA ASN A 626 -24.23 30.83 -10.91
C ASN A 626 -24.11 29.86 -9.73
N HIS A 627 -24.36 28.55 -9.91
CA HIS A 627 -24.53 27.60 -8.79
C HIS A 627 -23.24 26.91 -8.28
N ALA A 628 -22.06 27.22 -8.84
CA ALA A 628 -20.83 26.47 -8.54
C ALA A 628 -19.79 27.19 -7.65
N ALA A 629 -20.10 28.35 -7.05
CA ALA A 629 -19.09 29.23 -6.43
C ALA A 629 -19.12 29.37 -4.90
N THR A 630 -20.03 28.74 -4.15
CA THR A 630 -20.07 28.87 -2.68
C THR A 630 -20.17 27.52 -1.97
N GLY A 631 -19.12 27.15 -1.25
CA GLY A 631 -19.21 26.21 -0.13
C GLY A 631 -19.98 26.85 1.04
N PRO A 632 -20.54 26.06 1.98
CA PRO A 632 -21.38 26.60 3.03
C PRO A 632 -20.53 27.22 4.15
N ALA A 633 -20.68 28.52 4.38
CA ALA A 633 -20.20 29.23 5.56
C ALA A 633 -21.38 29.78 6.36
N GLU A 634 -21.26 29.67 7.68
CA GLU A 634 -22.15 30.14 8.74
C GLU A 634 -22.34 31.67 8.72
N ALA A 635 -23.54 32.15 9.06
CA ALA A 635 -23.73 33.45 9.71
C ALA A 635 -25.10 33.54 10.42
N SER A 636 -25.07 34.09 11.64
CA SER A 636 -26.15 34.80 12.35
C SER A 636 -25.54 36.13 12.85
N PRO A 637 -26.26 37.15 13.38
CA PRO A 637 -27.72 37.42 13.46
C PRO A 637 -28.19 38.87 13.09
N ASN A 638 -29.52 39.08 13.07
CA ASN A 638 -30.33 40.32 13.18
C ASN A 638 -30.28 41.36 12.02
N GLU A 639 -31.35 42.06 11.59
CA GLU A 639 -32.52 42.61 12.29
C GLU A 639 -33.68 43.03 11.32
N SER A 640 -34.93 42.92 11.82
CA SER A 640 -36.22 43.60 11.50
C SER A 640 -36.56 44.22 10.11
N SER A 641 -37.70 43.84 9.50
CA SER A 641 -39.02 44.53 9.67
C SER A 641 -40.05 44.24 8.53
N SER A 642 -41.29 43.98 8.98
CA SER A 642 -42.64 44.12 8.36
C SER A 642 -42.90 43.80 6.88
N ALA A 643 -43.80 42.83 6.60
CA ALA A 643 -45.24 43.11 6.38
C ALA A 643 -46.06 41.83 6.03
N ARG A 644 -47.27 41.76 6.63
CA ARG A 644 -48.33 40.74 6.54
C ARG A 644 -48.80 40.46 5.10
N THR A 645 -49.31 39.24 4.83
CA THR A 645 -50.73 38.95 4.47
C THR A 645 -51.04 37.42 4.39
N THR A 646 -51.80 36.96 5.39
CA THR A 646 -52.83 35.88 5.52
C THR A 646 -52.83 34.52 4.81
N ARG A 647 -53.23 33.51 5.64
CA ARG A 647 -53.99 32.24 5.41
C ARG A 647 -53.17 31.04 4.92
N THR A 648 -53.19 29.84 5.53
CA THR A 648 -54.20 29.09 6.31
C THR A 648 -53.53 27.98 7.13
N ALA A 649 -54.19 27.52 8.19
CA ALA A 649 -53.68 26.63 9.25
C ALA A 649 -53.37 25.17 8.85
N ARG A 650 -52.27 24.61 9.40
CA ARG A 650 -52.20 23.23 9.92
C ARG A 650 -50.93 22.93 10.74
N THR A 651 -51.15 22.19 11.82
CA THR A 651 -50.27 21.24 12.54
C THR A 651 -49.10 21.76 13.40
N THR A 652 -49.30 21.63 14.71
CA THR A 652 -48.26 21.47 15.75
C THR A 652 -47.50 20.17 15.53
N THR A 653 -46.18 20.22 15.40
CA THR A 653 -45.30 19.08 15.70
C THR A 653 -43.90 19.57 16.08
N THR A 654 -43.36 18.87 17.07
CA THR A 654 -42.13 19.04 17.84
C THR A 654 -40.86 19.17 17.01
N ALA A 655 -39.91 19.93 17.56
CA ALA A 655 -38.56 20.14 17.04
C ALA A 655 -37.76 18.84 16.89
N SER A 656 -37.01 18.71 15.79
CA SER A 656 -36.05 17.64 15.53
C SER A 656 -34.61 18.18 15.41
N THR A 657 -33.70 17.38 15.96
CA THR A 657 -32.24 17.48 16.11
C THR A 657 -31.48 17.56 14.77
N PRO A 658 -30.21 18.05 14.71
CA PRO A 658 -29.42 18.12 13.48
C PRO A 658 -29.05 16.71 12.95
N ALA A 659 -29.17 16.50 11.64
CA ALA A 659 -29.03 15.19 10.99
C ALA A 659 -27.57 14.68 10.94
N GLU A 660 -27.35 13.48 11.47
CA GLU A 660 -26.13 12.68 11.38
C GLU A 660 -25.84 12.21 9.94
N ARG A 661 -24.56 12.00 9.60
CA ARG A 661 -24.19 11.27 8.38
C ARG A 661 -24.66 9.81 8.51
N PRO A 662 -25.36 9.24 7.52
CA PRO A 662 -25.99 7.93 7.68
C PRO A 662 -24.93 6.82 7.78
N PHE A 663 -24.93 6.11 8.91
CA PHE A 663 -24.12 4.92 9.17
C PHE A 663 -24.49 3.78 8.20
N ILE A 664 -23.50 3.12 7.60
CA ILE A 664 -23.67 1.98 6.69
C ILE A 664 -23.19 0.72 7.40
N HIS A 665 -24.08 -0.25 7.58
CA HIS A 665 -23.70 -1.58 8.04
C HIS A 665 -23.09 -2.33 6.86
N LYS A 666 -21.78 -2.58 6.85
CA LYS A 666 -21.16 -3.33 5.74
C LYS A 666 -21.42 -4.83 5.90
N PHE A 667 -21.73 -5.51 4.80
CA PHE A 667 -21.79 -6.96 4.80
C PHE A 667 -20.39 -7.55 5.11
N PRO A 668 -20.25 -8.53 6.02
CA PRO A 668 -18.96 -9.10 6.39
C PRO A 668 -18.22 -9.70 5.18
N ARG A 669 -16.89 -9.59 5.15
CA ARG A 669 -16.08 -10.30 4.15
C ARG A 669 -16.12 -11.80 4.42
N THR A 670 -16.60 -12.58 3.45
CA THR A 670 -16.62 -14.06 3.54
C THR A 670 -15.26 -14.64 3.16
N ARG A 671 -14.74 -15.55 3.99
CA ARG A 671 -13.45 -16.25 3.80
C ARG A 671 -13.58 -17.38 2.77
N HIS A 672 -12.54 -17.65 2.00
CA HIS A 672 -12.42 -18.87 1.21
C HIS A 672 -12.21 -20.06 2.14
N LEU A 673 -13.03 -21.10 2.00
CA LEU A 673 -12.83 -22.36 2.72
C LEU A 673 -11.61 -23.11 2.17
N TYR A 674 -11.51 -23.16 0.83
CA TYR A 674 -10.37 -23.70 0.09
C TYR A 674 -10.03 -22.79 -1.07
N ASN A 675 -8.75 -22.76 -1.46
CA ASN A 675 -8.31 -22.05 -2.66
C ASN A 675 -8.31 -22.99 -3.86
N ALA A 676 -9.38 -22.97 -4.66
CA ALA A 676 -9.43 -23.73 -5.91
C ALA A 676 -8.54 -23.15 -7.03
N GLY A 677 -7.85 -22.02 -6.80
CA GLY A 677 -7.01 -21.33 -7.78
C GLY A 677 -7.50 -19.94 -8.21
N SER A 678 -8.62 -19.47 -7.64
CA SER A 678 -9.27 -18.20 -7.97
C SER A 678 -9.17 -17.12 -6.88
N ALA A 679 -8.61 -17.45 -5.71
CA ALA A 679 -8.42 -16.47 -4.64
C ALA A 679 -7.33 -15.47 -5.03
N THR A 680 -7.62 -14.18 -4.86
CA THR A 680 -6.68 -13.08 -5.08
C THR A 680 -5.87 -12.78 -3.82
N ARG A 681 -4.81 -11.96 -3.92
CA ARG A 681 -3.97 -11.57 -2.76
C ARG A 681 -4.76 -10.86 -1.65
N ASP A 682 -5.92 -10.28 -1.98
CA ASP A 682 -6.77 -9.56 -1.03
C ASP A 682 -7.82 -10.47 -0.36
N ASP A 683 -8.00 -11.72 -0.81
CA ASP A 683 -8.99 -12.65 -0.27
C ASP A 683 -8.53 -13.30 1.04
N LEU A 684 -9.43 -13.42 2.01
CA LEU A 684 -9.19 -14.14 3.25
C LEU A 684 -9.37 -15.64 2.98
N ILE A 685 -8.40 -16.48 3.34
CA ILE A 685 -8.46 -17.94 3.15
C ILE A 685 -8.35 -18.60 4.54
N LEU A 686 -9.18 -19.58 4.83
CA LEU A 686 -9.09 -20.39 6.04
C LEU A 686 -7.83 -21.26 6.00
N THR A 687 -7.21 -21.48 7.16
CA THR A 687 -6.15 -22.49 7.29
C THR A 687 -6.75 -23.89 7.12
N SER A 688 -5.95 -24.89 6.77
CA SER A 688 -6.44 -26.27 6.64
C SER A 688 -7.13 -26.76 7.92
N SER A 689 -6.57 -26.44 9.09
CA SER A 689 -7.17 -26.79 10.39
C SER A 689 -8.48 -26.05 10.67
N ASP A 690 -8.58 -24.76 10.31
CA ASP A 690 -9.82 -24.02 10.49
C ASP A 690 -10.91 -24.48 9.51
N ALA A 691 -10.51 -24.90 8.30
CA ALA A 691 -11.43 -25.44 7.31
C ALA A 691 -11.98 -26.81 7.76
N GLU A 692 -11.14 -27.67 8.32
CA GLU A 692 -11.57 -28.93 8.95
C GLU A 692 -12.53 -28.67 10.12
N ALA A 693 -12.18 -27.77 11.03
CA ALA A 693 -13.05 -27.39 12.16
C ALA A 693 -14.34 -26.65 11.74
N PHE A 694 -14.36 -26.05 10.54
CA PHE A 694 -15.55 -25.45 9.96
C PHE A 694 -16.51 -26.52 9.44
N LEU A 695 -16.00 -27.59 8.82
CA LEU A 695 -16.80 -28.68 8.28
C LEU A 695 -17.26 -29.67 9.34
N ASP A 696 -16.40 -29.97 10.32
CA ASP A 696 -16.67 -30.91 11.40
C ASP A 696 -16.84 -30.18 12.73
N SER A 697 -18.11 -29.99 13.11
CA SER A 697 -18.48 -29.30 14.35
C SER A 697 -18.68 -30.32 15.48
N PRO A 698 -17.97 -30.21 16.62
CA PRO A 698 -18.21 -31.09 17.77
C PRO A 698 -19.56 -30.80 18.46
N ASP A 699 -20.17 -29.65 18.19
CA ASP A 699 -21.50 -29.29 18.69
C ASP A 699 -22.59 -29.77 17.71
N PRO A 700 -23.43 -30.76 18.09
CA PRO A 700 -24.46 -31.32 17.22
C PRO A 700 -25.65 -30.37 16.95
N SER A 701 -25.74 -29.25 17.68
CA SER A 701 -26.75 -28.22 17.41
C SER A 701 -26.38 -27.31 16.22
N ILE A 702 -25.14 -27.40 15.74
CA ILE A 702 -24.67 -26.63 14.59
C ILE A 702 -24.96 -27.41 13.31
N THR A 703 -25.76 -26.83 12.42
CA THR A 703 -26.03 -27.38 11.09
C THR A 703 -25.23 -26.64 10.03
N LEU A 704 -24.88 -27.34 8.96
CA LEU A 704 -24.22 -26.77 7.79
C LEU A 704 -25.20 -26.72 6.62
N THR A 705 -25.19 -25.62 5.86
CA THR A 705 -25.91 -25.52 4.59
C THR A 705 -24.97 -25.05 3.50
N ILE A 706 -25.28 -25.43 2.26
CA ILE A 706 -24.56 -25.02 1.06
C ILE A 706 -25.51 -24.37 0.07
N GLU A 707 -25.08 -23.27 -0.54
CA GLU A 707 -25.87 -22.43 -1.43
C GLU A 707 -25.07 -22.14 -2.69
N GLU A 708 -25.77 -21.92 -3.81
CA GLU A 708 -25.13 -21.43 -5.02
C GLU A 708 -24.59 -20.02 -4.79
N LYS A 709 -23.30 -19.80 -5.08
CA LYS A 709 -22.74 -18.46 -5.12
C LYS A 709 -23.07 -17.81 -6.46
N VAL A 710 -23.71 -16.65 -6.40
CA VAL A 710 -24.13 -15.89 -7.58
C VAL A 710 -23.22 -14.68 -7.81
N ASP A 711 -22.97 -14.36 -9.08
CA ASP A 711 -22.05 -13.32 -9.55
C ASP A 711 -22.82 -12.04 -9.90
N GLY A 712 -22.76 -11.05 -9.01
CA GLY A 712 -23.44 -9.77 -9.21
C GLY A 712 -22.91 -8.65 -8.33
N ALA A 713 -23.72 -7.62 -8.13
CA ALA A 713 -23.40 -6.50 -7.26
C ALA A 713 -24.08 -6.67 -5.91
N ASN A 714 -23.29 -6.74 -4.84
CA ASN A 714 -23.82 -6.84 -3.47
C ASN A 714 -24.74 -5.65 -3.12
N LEU A 715 -25.90 -5.93 -2.56
CA LEU A 715 -26.90 -4.93 -2.22
C LEU A 715 -27.54 -5.24 -0.85
N GLY A 716 -27.72 -4.22 -0.03
CA GLY A 716 -28.47 -4.27 1.22
C GLY A 716 -29.65 -3.29 1.18
N ILE A 717 -30.83 -3.75 1.58
CA ILE A 717 -32.07 -2.96 1.58
C ILE A 717 -32.60 -2.88 3.01
N SER A 718 -32.84 -1.66 3.49
CA SER A 718 -33.42 -1.40 4.81
C SER A 718 -34.45 -0.28 4.73
N LEU A 719 -35.15 -0.02 5.84
CA LEU A 719 -36.05 1.13 5.98
C LEU A 719 -35.38 2.23 6.82
N ASP A 720 -35.64 3.48 6.50
CA ASP A 720 -35.36 4.60 7.40
C ASP A 720 -36.46 4.76 8.46
N SER A 721 -36.26 5.68 9.40
CA SER A 721 -37.23 6.01 10.45
C SER A 721 -38.56 6.55 9.92
N SER A 722 -38.61 6.96 8.65
CA SER A 722 -39.81 7.45 7.96
C SER A 722 -40.46 6.38 7.08
N GLY A 723 -39.92 5.15 7.06
CA GLY A 723 -40.42 4.04 6.26
C GLY A 723 -40.01 4.08 4.79
N ASN A 724 -39.06 4.93 4.39
CA ASN A 724 -38.53 4.92 3.02
C ASN A 724 -37.39 3.90 2.88
N PHE A 725 -37.24 3.32 1.69
CA PHE A 725 -36.14 2.41 1.41
C PHE A 725 -34.78 3.14 1.40
N LYS A 726 -33.83 2.55 2.12
CA LYS A 726 -32.40 2.84 2.03
C LYS A 726 -31.72 1.65 1.37
N VAL A 727 -31.10 1.88 0.22
CA VAL A 727 -30.41 0.83 -0.53
C VAL A 727 -28.91 1.10 -0.59
N GLN A 728 -28.12 0.18 -0.05
CA GLN A 728 -26.67 0.27 0.06
C GLN A 728 -25.98 -0.77 -0.81
N ASN A 729 -24.93 -0.36 -1.52
CA ASN A 729 -23.90 -1.29 -2.00
C ASN A 729 -22.81 -1.41 -0.91
N ARG A 730 -21.69 -2.09 -1.16
CA ARG A 730 -20.61 -2.36 -0.19
C ARG A 730 -20.03 -1.12 0.51
N SER A 731 -20.09 0.05 -0.12
CA SER A 731 -19.37 1.25 0.31
C SER A 731 -20.22 2.51 0.46
N HIS A 732 -21.43 2.56 -0.13
CA HIS A 732 -22.29 3.75 -0.15
C HIS A 732 -23.74 3.40 -0.51
N TYR A 733 -24.67 4.32 -0.28
CA TYR A 733 -26.06 4.22 -0.73
C TYR A 733 -26.19 4.48 -2.24
N VAL A 734 -27.02 3.69 -2.92
CA VAL A 734 -27.21 3.72 -4.39
C VAL A 734 -28.69 3.86 -4.76
N ASN A 735 -28.95 4.40 -5.95
CA ASN A 735 -30.26 4.50 -6.58
C ASN A 735 -30.14 4.36 -8.11
N SER A 736 -31.27 4.49 -8.82
CA SER A 736 -31.32 4.36 -10.29
C SER A 736 -30.40 5.31 -11.08
N LYS A 737 -29.96 6.41 -10.47
CA LYS A 737 -29.09 7.43 -11.08
C LYS A 737 -27.61 7.23 -10.76
N SER A 738 -27.27 6.34 -9.81
CA SER A 738 -25.89 6.16 -9.33
C SER A 738 -24.98 5.53 -10.38
N HIS A 739 -25.44 4.48 -11.06
CA HIS A 739 -24.68 3.81 -12.11
C HIS A 739 -25.65 3.10 -13.06
N ALA A 740 -25.26 2.86 -14.31
CA ALA A 740 -26.14 2.25 -15.30
C ALA A 740 -26.58 0.82 -14.91
N GLN A 741 -25.83 0.13 -14.05
CA GLN A 741 -26.24 -1.17 -13.49
C GLN A 741 -27.41 -1.09 -12.53
N PHE A 742 -27.66 0.07 -11.91
CA PHE A 742 -28.77 0.27 -10.98
C PHE A 742 -29.99 0.90 -11.65
N LYS A 743 -29.98 1.09 -12.97
CA LYS A 743 -31.02 1.82 -13.71
C LYS A 743 -32.46 1.33 -13.44
N LYS A 744 -32.64 0.01 -13.26
CA LYS A 744 -33.97 -0.60 -12.95
C LYS A 744 -34.28 -0.67 -11.44
N LEU A 745 -33.38 -0.25 -10.54
CA LEU A 745 -33.48 -0.44 -9.09
C LEU A 745 -34.72 0.22 -8.48
N ASP A 746 -34.95 1.52 -8.72
CA ASP A 746 -36.07 2.24 -8.09
C ASP A 746 -37.42 1.62 -8.48
N ARG A 747 -37.57 1.22 -9.75
CA ARG A 747 -38.76 0.51 -10.24
C ARG A 747 -38.91 -0.87 -9.60
N TRP A 748 -37.81 -1.62 -9.45
CA TRP A 748 -37.82 -2.92 -8.80
C TRP A 748 -38.28 -2.82 -7.33
N LEU A 749 -37.83 -1.79 -6.60
CA LEU A 749 -38.28 -1.53 -5.22
C LEU A 749 -39.79 -1.24 -5.15
N GLU A 750 -40.34 -0.52 -6.12
CA GLU A 750 -41.78 -0.26 -6.23
C GLU A 750 -42.56 -1.55 -6.48
N ASP A 751 -42.13 -2.36 -7.45
CA ASP A 751 -42.76 -3.63 -7.81
C ASP A 751 -42.72 -4.66 -6.65
N HIS A 752 -41.70 -4.58 -5.78
CA HIS A 752 -41.49 -5.46 -4.63
C HIS A 752 -41.87 -4.82 -3.28
N TYR A 753 -42.50 -3.63 -3.29
CA TYR A 753 -42.79 -2.87 -2.08
C TYR A 753 -43.49 -3.71 -1.00
N LYS A 754 -44.56 -4.44 -1.37
CA LYS A 754 -45.32 -5.28 -0.41
C LYS A 754 -44.49 -6.40 0.20
N GLY A 755 -43.63 -7.05 -0.58
CA GLY A 755 -42.73 -8.09 -0.11
C GLY A 755 -41.68 -7.52 0.83
N LEU A 756 -41.03 -6.42 0.43
CA LEU A 756 -39.99 -5.75 1.21
C LEU A 756 -40.52 -5.24 2.56
N ILE A 757 -41.71 -4.65 2.57
CA ILE A 757 -42.35 -4.20 3.81
C ILE A 757 -42.68 -5.38 4.73
N THR A 758 -43.23 -6.47 4.20
CA THR A 758 -43.47 -7.70 4.97
C THR A 758 -42.19 -8.24 5.62
N VAL A 759 -41.05 -8.13 4.92
CA VAL A 759 -39.75 -8.62 5.41
C VAL A 759 -39.12 -7.67 6.42
N LEU A 760 -39.13 -6.36 6.14
CA LEU A 760 -38.34 -5.35 6.85
C LEU A 760 -39.09 -4.64 7.97
N GLN A 761 -40.43 -4.67 7.97
CA GLN A 761 -41.28 -3.92 8.91
C GLN A 761 -42.04 -4.84 9.89
N VAL A 762 -41.53 -6.04 10.15
CA VAL A 762 -42.14 -6.98 11.13
C VAL A 762 -42.22 -6.38 12.53
N ASP A 763 -41.25 -5.53 12.88
CA ASP A 763 -41.15 -4.84 14.17
C ASP A 763 -41.03 -3.31 13.95
N GLU A 764 -39.85 -2.74 14.22
CA GLU A 764 -39.54 -1.33 14.07
C GLU A 764 -38.80 -1.04 12.73
N PRO A 765 -39.13 0.06 12.02
CA PRO A 765 -38.39 0.48 10.84
C PRO A 765 -36.90 0.70 11.15
N GLY A 766 -36.03 0.07 10.36
CA GLY A 766 -34.57 0.20 10.50
C GLY A 766 -33.87 -0.92 11.27
N LYS A 767 -34.61 -1.83 11.91
CA LYS A 767 -34.04 -3.02 12.57
C LYS A 767 -33.44 -4.04 11.60
N TRP A 768 -34.05 -4.19 10.43
CA TRP A 768 -33.70 -5.25 9.49
C TRP A 768 -32.99 -4.72 8.25
N ILE A 769 -31.93 -5.42 7.82
CA ILE A 769 -31.26 -5.19 6.53
C ILE A 769 -31.29 -6.49 5.73
N LEU A 770 -32.01 -6.50 4.61
CA LEU A 770 -32.06 -7.61 3.67
C LEU A 770 -30.90 -7.50 2.69
N TYR A 771 -29.96 -8.44 2.76
CA TYR A 771 -28.83 -8.54 1.83
C TYR A 771 -29.13 -9.54 0.71
N GLY A 772 -28.69 -9.17 -0.48
CA GLY A 772 -28.80 -9.99 -1.68
C GLY A 772 -27.85 -9.53 -2.77
N GLU A 773 -27.86 -10.25 -3.88
CA GLU A 773 -27.06 -9.94 -5.06
C GLU A 773 -27.95 -9.30 -6.13
N TRP A 774 -27.54 -8.15 -6.64
CA TRP A 774 -28.19 -7.42 -7.72
C TRP A 774 -27.65 -7.90 -9.07
N LEU A 775 -28.56 -8.40 -9.91
CA LEU A 775 -28.23 -9.22 -11.08
C LEU A 775 -28.82 -8.64 -12.38
N PHE A 776 -29.16 -7.36 -12.41
CA PHE A 776 -29.64 -6.71 -13.64
C PHE A 776 -28.66 -6.83 -14.81
N ALA A 777 -27.36 -6.88 -14.52
CA ALA A 777 -26.30 -6.76 -15.49
C ALA A 777 -25.29 -7.92 -15.37
N LYS A 778 -24.86 -8.48 -16.51
CA LYS A 778 -23.79 -9.49 -16.62
C LYS A 778 -22.45 -8.99 -16.08
N HIS A 779 -22.02 -9.46 -14.92
CA HIS A 779 -20.64 -9.25 -14.47
C HIS A 779 -19.71 -10.18 -15.25
N SER A 780 -19.42 -11.35 -14.72
CA SER A 780 -18.61 -12.37 -15.40
C SER A 780 -19.52 -13.44 -16.02
N ILE A 781 -20.58 -13.85 -15.31
CA ILE A 781 -21.59 -14.80 -15.78
C ILE A 781 -22.79 -14.07 -16.40
N HIS A 782 -23.24 -14.54 -17.57
CA HIS A 782 -24.47 -14.07 -18.20
C HIS A 782 -25.60 -15.00 -17.80
N TYR A 783 -26.45 -14.53 -16.88
CA TYR A 783 -27.58 -15.32 -16.43
C TYR A 783 -28.74 -15.22 -17.42
N THR A 784 -29.35 -16.37 -17.73
CA THR A 784 -30.39 -16.48 -18.77
C THR A 784 -31.74 -16.94 -18.22
N SER A 785 -31.81 -17.31 -16.94
CA SER A 785 -32.98 -17.93 -16.32
C SER A 785 -33.14 -17.49 -14.86
N LEU A 786 -32.87 -16.22 -14.56
CA LEU A 786 -33.05 -15.69 -13.21
C LEU A 786 -34.54 -15.63 -12.85
N PRO A 787 -34.95 -15.94 -11.61
CA PRO A 787 -36.33 -15.74 -11.19
C PRO A 787 -36.65 -14.24 -11.05
N ASP A 788 -35.65 -13.40 -10.74
CA ASP A 788 -35.78 -11.94 -10.62
C ASP A 788 -34.39 -11.25 -10.66
N MET A 789 -34.35 -9.92 -10.70
CA MET A 789 -33.15 -9.08 -10.74
C MET A 789 -32.42 -8.95 -9.40
N PHE A 790 -32.99 -9.45 -8.30
CA PHE A 790 -32.39 -9.48 -6.98
C PHE A 790 -32.62 -10.85 -6.33
N LEU A 791 -31.55 -11.44 -5.81
CA LEU A 791 -31.63 -12.69 -5.03
C LEU A 791 -31.16 -12.44 -3.60
N ALA A 792 -32.07 -12.63 -2.64
CA ALA A 792 -31.78 -12.50 -1.22
C ALA A 792 -30.90 -13.66 -0.72
N PHE A 793 -29.91 -13.38 0.13
CA PHE A 793 -29.09 -14.42 0.75
C PHE A 793 -28.90 -14.24 2.26
N ASP A 794 -29.17 -13.07 2.84
CA ASP A 794 -29.03 -12.85 4.29
C ASP A 794 -30.03 -11.80 4.80
N LEU A 795 -30.46 -11.96 6.05
CA LEU A 795 -31.21 -10.92 6.77
C LEU A 795 -30.51 -10.64 8.09
N PHE A 796 -30.13 -9.38 8.26
CA PHE A 796 -29.34 -8.91 9.39
C PHE A 796 -30.24 -8.17 10.39
N ASP A 797 -30.13 -8.56 11.65
CA ASP A 797 -30.71 -7.86 12.80
C ASP A 797 -29.69 -6.83 13.31
N THR A 798 -29.98 -5.54 13.12
CA THR A 798 -29.07 -4.45 13.51
C THR A 798 -28.98 -4.25 15.01
N GLU A 799 -29.98 -4.68 15.78
CA GLU A 799 -29.99 -4.56 17.24
C GLU A 799 -29.14 -5.66 17.88
N GLN A 800 -29.31 -6.90 17.41
CA GLN A 800 -28.57 -8.04 17.95
C GLN A 800 -27.20 -8.20 17.30
N GLY A 801 -26.95 -7.56 16.15
CA GLY A 801 -25.72 -7.72 15.39
C GLY A 801 -25.55 -9.13 14.81
N THR A 802 -26.65 -9.83 14.53
CA THR A 802 -26.65 -11.23 14.07
C THR A 802 -27.41 -11.42 12.77
N PHE A 803 -27.06 -12.46 12.03
CA PHE A 803 -27.76 -12.86 10.81
C PHE A 803 -28.71 -14.02 11.11
N LEU A 804 -29.89 -14.01 10.51
CA LEU A 804 -30.80 -15.16 10.58
C LEU A 804 -30.19 -16.39 9.89
N SER A 805 -30.66 -17.58 10.28
CA SER A 805 -30.41 -18.81 9.56
C SER A 805 -31.07 -18.77 8.17
N ARG A 806 -30.61 -19.64 7.26
CA ARG A 806 -31.20 -19.74 5.93
C ARG A 806 -32.70 -20.09 6.01
N GLU A 807 -33.07 -21.01 6.89
CA GLU A 807 -34.46 -21.43 7.11
C GLU A 807 -35.33 -20.31 7.68
N ALA A 808 -34.80 -19.52 8.63
CA ALA A 808 -35.51 -18.38 9.19
C ALA A 808 -35.70 -17.27 8.14
N LEU A 809 -34.72 -17.06 7.25
CA LEU A 809 -34.88 -16.18 6.09
C LEU A 809 -35.92 -16.72 5.10
N SER A 810 -35.89 -18.02 4.78
CA SER A 810 -36.90 -18.65 3.92
C SER A 810 -38.30 -18.47 4.46
N THR A 811 -38.47 -18.69 5.77
CA THR A 811 -39.74 -18.44 6.48
C THR A 811 -40.16 -16.96 6.36
N ARG A 812 -39.22 -16.02 6.48
CA ARG A 812 -39.48 -14.58 6.36
C ARG A 812 -39.88 -14.17 4.93
N LEU A 813 -39.32 -14.83 3.92
CA LEU A 813 -39.61 -14.56 2.50
C LEU A 813 -40.86 -15.30 1.99
N SER A 814 -41.35 -16.30 2.73
CA SER A 814 -42.53 -17.09 2.38
C SER A 814 -43.75 -16.19 2.13
N GLY A 815 -44.39 -16.38 0.97
CA GLY A 815 -45.55 -15.58 0.55
C GLY A 815 -45.21 -14.20 -0.04
N THR A 816 -43.92 -13.85 -0.15
CA THR A 816 -43.46 -12.66 -0.88
C THR A 816 -43.04 -13.02 -2.32
N ASN A 817 -42.85 -12.00 -3.16
CA ASN A 817 -42.26 -12.13 -4.49
C ASN A 817 -40.74 -11.96 -4.50
N ILE A 818 -40.07 -12.02 -3.34
CA ILE A 818 -38.62 -11.89 -3.25
C ILE A 818 -38.00 -13.28 -3.19
N HIS A 819 -37.12 -13.57 -4.14
CA HIS A 819 -36.50 -14.88 -4.28
C HIS A 819 -35.20 -14.99 -3.47
N GLN A 820 -35.01 -16.13 -2.80
CA GLN A 820 -33.77 -16.47 -2.11
C GLN A 820 -32.80 -17.20 -3.07
N VAL A 821 -31.50 -17.05 -2.84
CA VAL A 821 -30.47 -17.83 -3.57
C VAL A 821 -30.68 -19.34 -3.38
N ASN A 822 -30.41 -20.12 -4.43
CA ASN A 822 -30.68 -21.55 -4.48
C ASN A 822 -29.85 -22.34 -3.45
N ASP A 823 -30.49 -23.28 -2.75
CA ASP A 823 -29.81 -24.27 -1.93
C ASP A 823 -29.29 -25.40 -2.80
N LEU A 824 -28.17 -25.95 -2.36
CA LEU A 824 -27.60 -27.15 -2.91
C LEU A 824 -27.66 -28.24 -1.84
N GLU A 825 -27.77 -29.48 -2.30
CA GLU A 825 -27.64 -30.63 -1.42
C GLU A 825 -26.18 -30.77 -0.98
N LEU A 826 -25.97 -31.04 0.31
CA LEU A 826 -24.64 -31.38 0.81
C LEU A 826 -24.21 -32.76 0.26
N PRO A 827 -22.91 -32.95 -0.03
CA PRO A 827 -22.41 -34.26 -0.43
C PRO A 827 -22.50 -35.26 0.73
N GLU A 828 -22.69 -36.55 0.43
CA GLU A 828 -22.74 -37.63 1.43
C GLU A 828 -21.49 -37.67 2.32
N THR A 829 -20.32 -37.38 1.74
CA THR A 829 -19.07 -37.19 2.46
C THR A 829 -18.66 -35.73 2.37
N LEU A 830 -18.48 -35.08 3.51
CA LEU A 830 -18.12 -33.67 3.58
C LEU A 830 -16.61 -33.53 3.79
N ASN A 831 -15.87 -33.23 2.71
CA ASN A 831 -14.44 -32.96 2.75
C ASN A 831 -14.04 -32.00 1.63
N GLU A 832 -12.77 -31.60 1.59
CA GLU A 832 -12.26 -30.69 0.56
C GLU A 832 -12.57 -31.17 -0.86
N GLN A 833 -12.29 -32.43 -1.14
CA GLN A 833 -12.44 -32.99 -2.48
C GLN A 833 -13.90 -32.99 -2.94
N SER A 834 -14.84 -33.42 -2.10
CA SER A 834 -16.25 -33.45 -2.46
C SER A 834 -16.85 -32.06 -2.70
N LEU A 835 -16.40 -31.06 -1.94
CA LEU A 835 -16.82 -29.66 -2.13
C LEU A 835 -16.19 -29.04 -3.39
N LEU A 836 -14.93 -29.35 -3.69
CA LEU A 836 -14.29 -28.94 -4.95
C LEU A 836 -14.98 -29.58 -6.17
N ASP A 837 -15.44 -30.82 -6.05
CA ASP A 837 -16.15 -31.52 -7.14
C ASP A 837 -17.52 -30.90 -7.43
N ILE A 838 -18.24 -30.42 -6.41
CA ILE A 838 -19.48 -29.64 -6.59
C ILE A 838 -19.17 -28.37 -7.40
N VAL A 839 -18.14 -27.61 -7.01
CA VAL A 839 -17.77 -26.37 -7.68
C VAL A 839 -17.31 -26.58 -9.13
N ARG A 840 -16.73 -27.75 -9.44
CA ARG A 840 -16.24 -28.09 -10.79
C ARG A 840 -17.32 -28.60 -11.74
N SER A 841 -18.41 -29.18 -11.24
CA SER A 841 -19.37 -29.95 -12.05
C SER A 841 -20.83 -29.54 -11.91
N ARG A 842 -21.22 -28.90 -10.80
CA ARG A 842 -22.61 -28.53 -10.53
C ARG A 842 -23.09 -27.49 -11.53
N GLN A 843 -24.18 -27.80 -12.23
CA GLN A 843 -24.86 -26.86 -13.11
C GLN A 843 -25.65 -25.85 -12.28
N SER A 844 -25.56 -24.58 -12.67
CA SER A 844 -26.38 -23.50 -12.14
C SER A 844 -27.83 -23.69 -12.57
N ILE A 845 -28.77 -23.30 -11.71
CA ILE A 845 -30.19 -23.23 -12.11
C ILE A 845 -30.53 -21.92 -12.83
N TYR A 846 -29.61 -20.95 -12.82
CA TYR A 846 -29.84 -19.59 -13.33
C TYR A 846 -29.33 -19.38 -14.75
N TYR A 847 -28.53 -20.31 -15.29
CA TYR A 847 -28.02 -20.28 -16.65
C TYR A 847 -27.49 -21.64 -17.12
N ASP A 848 -27.25 -21.78 -18.43
CA ASP A 848 -26.64 -22.97 -19.03
C ASP A 848 -25.12 -22.98 -18.82
N GLY A 849 -24.70 -23.39 -17.62
CA GLY A 849 -23.30 -23.55 -17.24
C GLY A 849 -23.09 -23.91 -15.78
N ILE A 850 -21.82 -24.14 -15.41
CA ILE A 850 -21.43 -24.49 -14.04
C ILE A 850 -21.58 -23.31 -13.06
N VAL A 851 -21.86 -23.59 -11.79
CA VAL A 851 -21.95 -22.55 -10.75
C VAL A 851 -20.65 -21.73 -10.64
N GLU A 852 -20.74 -20.45 -10.24
CA GLU A 852 -19.55 -19.64 -9.92
C GLU A 852 -18.72 -20.29 -8.81
N GLY A 853 -19.44 -20.84 -7.84
CA GLY A 853 -18.92 -21.34 -6.60
C GLY A 853 -20.05 -21.69 -5.67
N VAL A 854 -19.69 -21.96 -4.42
CA VAL A 854 -20.64 -22.31 -3.37
C VAL A 854 -20.39 -21.46 -2.13
N TYR A 855 -21.45 -21.22 -1.39
CA TYR A 855 -21.45 -20.51 -0.14
C TYR A 855 -21.90 -21.45 0.98
N LEU A 856 -21.06 -21.64 1.99
CA LEU A 856 -21.34 -22.51 3.12
C LEU A 856 -21.67 -21.68 4.36
N ARG A 857 -22.68 -22.09 5.13
CA ARG A 857 -23.06 -21.46 6.40
C ARG A 857 -23.15 -22.47 7.52
N ARG A 858 -22.53 -22.15 8.66
CA ARG A 858 -22.81 -22.80 9.94
C ARG A 858 -23.94 -22.06 10.64
N GLN A 859 -24.95 -22.81 11.09
CA GLN A 859 -26.17 -22.27 11.67
C GLN A 859 -26.43 -22.91 13.02
N LYS A 860 -26.93 -22.11 13.96
CA LYS A 860 -27.30 -22.56 15.30
C LYS A 860 -28.42 -21.67 15.84
N ASP A 861 -29.41 -22.27 16.49
CA ASP A 861 -30.52 -21.57 17.14
C ASP A 861 -31.21 -20.53 16.23
N GLY A 862 -31.42 -20.87 14.95
CA GLY A 862 -32.06 -19.99 13.98
C GLY A 862 -31.18 -18.81 13.50
N LYS A 863 -29.87 -18.84 13.74
CA LYS A 863 -28.90 -17.82 13.35
C LYS A 863 -27.74 -18.38 12.55
N THR A 864 -27.15 -17.55 11.69
CA THR A 864 -25.87 -17.85 11.03
C THR A 864 -24.72 -17.45 11.94
N ILE A 865 -23.87 -18.41 12.32
CA ILE A 865 -22.75 -18.21 13.25
C ILE A 865 -21.38 -18.13 12.55
N ASP A 866 -21.22 -18.77 11.39
CA ASP A 866 -20.01 -18.67 10.56
C ASP A 866 -20.34 -18.90 9.08
N ARG A 867 -19.47 -18.43 8.19
CA ARG A 867 -19.66 -18.42 6.73
C ARG A 867 -18.33 -18.60 6.00
N ALA A 868 -18.35 -19.39 4.94
CA ALA A 868 -17.21 -19.56 4.04
C ALA A 868 -17.68 -19.71 2.59
N LYS A 869 -16.79 -19.47 1.62
CA LYS A 869 -17.07 -19.64 0.19
C LYS A 869 -16.01 -20.49 -0.49
N ILE A 870 -16.36 -21.14 -1.59
CA ILE A 870 -15.41 -21.72 -2.53
C ILE A 870 -15.79 -21.19 -3.90
N VAL A 871 -14.82 -20.71 -4.67
CA VAL A 871 -15.04 -20.15 -6.02
C VAL A 871 -14.26 -21.00 -6.99
N ARG A 872 -14.83 -21.33 -8.15
CA ARG A 872 -14.15 -22.20 -9.13
C ARG A 872 -12.87 -21.55 -9.67
N SER A 873 -11.92 -22.39 -10.09
CA SER A 873 -10.54 -22.00 -10.44
C SER A 873 -10.41 -21.09 -11.66
N ASP A 874 -11.30 -21.26 -12.63
CA ASP A 874 -11.33 -20.55 -13.93
C ASP A 874 -12.19 -19.27 -13.88
N PHE A 875 -12.76 -18.95 -12.72
CA PHE A 875 -13.56 -17.75 -12.53
C PHE A 875 -12.66 -16.56 -12.18
N ILE A 876 -12.64 -15.58 -13.08
CA ILE A 876 -11.95 -14.30 -12.88
C ILE A 876 -13.02 -13.25 -12.55
N ALA A 877 -13.04 -12.76 -11.32
CA ALA A 877 -13.90 -11.64 -10.93
C ALA A 877 -13.37 -10.36 -11.59
N GLY A 878 -14.12 -9.79 -12.54
CA GLY A 878 -13.69 -8.62 -13.30
C GLY A 878 -14.68 -7.45 -13.24
N ASP A 879 -14.28 -6.37 -12.56
CA ASP A 879 -14.93 -5.04 -12.68
C ASP A 879 -14.48 -4.28 -13.95
N GLU A 880 -13.56 -4.83 -14.75
CA GLU A 880 -12.92 -4.12 -15.89
C GLU A 880 -13.70 -4.14 -17.21
N HIS A 881 -14.88 -4.76 -17.30
CA HIS A 881 -15.48 -5.04 -18.62
C HIS A 881 -16.59 -4.10 -19.11
N TRP A 882 -17.10 -3.20 -18.26
CA TRP A 882 -18.22 -2.34 -18.64
C TRP A 882 -17.82 -1.13 -19.49
N ASN A 883 -16.63 -0.57 -19.26
CA ASN A 883 -16.19 0.70 -19.86
C ASN A 883 -15.86 0.62 -21.36
N ARG A 884 -15.86 -0.58 -21.96
CA ARG A 884 -15.56 -0.77 -23.39
C ARG A 884 -16.70 -1.40 -24.22
N ARG A 885 -17.72 -2.03 -23.61
CA ARG A 885 -18.74 -2.81 -24.34
C ARG A 885 -20.20 -2.45 -24.03
N GLY A 886 -20.47 -1.56 -23.07
CA GLY A 886 -21.84 -1.29 -22.61
C GLY A 886 -22.38 -2.39 -21.69
N ILE A 887 -23.50 -2.13 -21.02
CA ILE A 887 -24.12 -3.11 -20.12
C ILE A 887 -24.87 -4.17 -20.91
N THR A 888 -24.55 -5.45 -20.70
CA THR A 888 -25.38 -6.58 -21.13
C THR A 888 -26.34 -6.95 -19.99
N PRO A 889 -27.66 -6.78 -20.16
CA PRO A 889 -28.63 -7.22 -19.15
C PRO A 889 -28.67 -8.75 -19.05
N ASN A 890 -28.83 -9.27 -17.83
CA ASN A 890 -29.21 -10.67 -17.64
C ASN A 890 -30.71 -10.85 -17.97
N VAL A 891 -31.13 -12.09 -18.19
CA VAL A 891 -32.52 -12.43 -18.54
C VAL A 891 -33.23 -12.98 -17.30
N VAL A 892 -34.40 -12.42 -17.02
CA VAL A 892 -35.34 -12.93 -16.01
C VAL A 892 -36.31 -13.87 -16.71
N ALA A 893 -36.58 -15.04 -16.15
CA ALA A 893 -37.35 -16.13 -16.76
C ALA A 893 -38.82 -15.79 -17.11
N TYR A 894 -39.30 -14.61 -16.72
CA TYR A 894 -40.65 -14.10 -16.97
C TYR A 894 -40.71 -12.89 -17.91
N GLU A 895 -39.59 -12.47 -18.54
CA GLU A 895 -39.55 -11.43 -19.60
C GLU A 895 -39.60 -12.02 -21.02
#